data_AF-A0A7K0KN65-F1
#
_entry.id   AF-A0A7K0KN65-F1
#
_cell.length_a   1.000
_cell.length_b   1.000
_cell.length_c   1.000
_cell.angle_alpha   90.00
_cell.angle_beta   90.00
_cell.angle_gamma   90.00
#
_symmetry.space_group_name_H-M   'P 1'
#
loop_
_entity.id
_entity.type
_entity.pdbx_description
1 polymer ?
#
loop_
_entity_poly.entity_id
_entity_poly.type
_entity_poly.pdbx_seq_one_letter_code
_entity_poly.pdbx_strand_id
1 'polypeptide(L)'
;MTATTLHARASPRSPARTWVHLPGLDGVRAIAIVAVLLFHADPTWLPGGFLGVDIFFTLSGFLITSLLISELHARGWLRFARFYQHRARRLLPALFLVLIITALLATWLAQDAAALIGGDALAALAYVANWWYIGQGVSYFDATGRPPLLEHLWSLSVEEQFYLLWPMLLYGLWRLGGIRGIRIGAIVGAVASTLAMGIIAVRSGMPESADAGRVYFGTDTHAMTLLVGAALAAGWSPARRAGALTALRRRVVTAVGTVAIGALFATLWLTDPTSNWLFRGGFLVVAVVTAVVVWAAATSRSMFSRALSVAPLRYLGERSYGLYLWHWPIFMVLRPGVDLEVEGWPVQVLRLAITFAAAELSYRYLEMPIRRGILGRAWKRWRAAGAAATIGRAAIAVVTTCGVLVALGFGLGFGASQESTVEQALNGVTAVGDDPLTPGPSAEPTLAPSASPTPSRSQSGSPSAKPSTKPTANPTTNPTGNTFGLHVPVVVPAGADAFALPATAIGDSVMLAARAALTDLFATVTVDAQISRQPIVIYDRIRLRKKYGVLGDVVIIHAGTNGVIHEEDLFALLNALKDRSRVVLVTCRAPRGWIAESNRVILAAAKAFAGGNVRLADWTTYSAKHGIRDWFYNDGIHTRPAGSAAYAAMIREALRR
;
A
#
# COMPACT_ATOMS: atom_id res chain seq x y z
N MET A 1 46.90 -2.26 -69.41
CA MET A 1 46.68 -1.71 -68.05
C MET A 1 45.21 -1.77 -67.74
N THR A 2 44.77 -2.74 -66.92
CA THR A 2 43.55 -2.68 -66.06
C THR A 2 43.44 -4.03 -65.33
N ALA A 3 43.91 -4.07 -64.08
CA ALA A 3 43.74 -5.21 -63.19
C ALA A 3 42.44 -5.01 -62.38
N THR A 4 41.50 -5.94 -62.57
CA THR A 4 40.18 -5.95 -61.93
C THR A 4 40.28 -6.55 -60.53
N THR A 5 40.05 -5.75 -59.49
CA THR A 5 39.93 -6.17 -58.09
C THR A 5 38.66 -7.00 -57.86
N LEU A 6 38.82 -8.27 -57.47
CA LEU A 6 37.77 -9.15 -56.97
C LEU A 6 37.32 -8.69 -55.57
N HIS A 7 36.12 -8.12 -55.48
CA HIS A 7 35.41 -7.93 -54.21
C HIS A 7 34.88 -9.28 -53.69
N ALA A 8 35.51 -9.81 -52.65
CA ALA A 8 34.96 -10.91 -51.86
C ALA A 8 33.63 -10.48 -51.22
N ARG A 9 32.52 -11.07 -51.68
CA ARG A 9 31.19 -10.93 -51.05
C ARG A 9 31.26 -11.50 -49.63
N ALA A 10 31.19 -10.61 -48.64
CA ALA A 10 30.95 -10.98 -47.25
C ALA A 10 29.68 -11.82 -47.15
N SER A 11 29.81 -13.03 -46.61
CA SER A 11 28.69 -13.94 -46.35
C SER A 11 27.68 -13.28 -45.40
N PRO A 12 26.36 -13.38 -45.65
CA PRO A 12 25.36 -12.81 -44.75
C PRO A 12 25.45 -13.51 -43.39
N ARG A 13 25.83 -12.75 -42.35
CA ARG A 13 25.76 -13.18 -40.95
C ARG A 13 24.37 -13.72 -40.66
N SER A 14 24.27 -14.99 -40.28
CA SER A 14 23.02 -15.68 -39.94
C SER A 14 22.20 -14.85 -38.94
N PRO A 15 20.86 -14.78 -39.09
CA PRO A 15 20.02 -14.00 -38.20
C PRO A 15 20.20 -14.49 -36.76
N ALA A 16 20.45 -13.54 -35.84
CA ALA A 16 20.63 -13.78 -34.43
C ALA A 16 19.51 -14.69 -33.89
N ARG A 17 19.90 -15.83 -33.27
CA ARG A 17 18.98 -16.79 -32.66
C ARG A 17 17.95 -16.06 -31.81
N THR A 18 16.68 -16.15 -32.22
CA THR A 18 15.54 -15.69 -31.44
C THR A 18 15.51 -16.41 -30.10
N TRP A 19 15.20 -15.69 -29.03
CA TRP A 19 15.02 -16.28 -27.71
C TRP A 19 13.98 -17.40 -27.78
N VAL A 20 14.41 -18.62 -27.51
CA VAL A 20 13.52 -19.78 -27.40
C VAL A 20 12.73 -19.60 -26.11
N HIS A 21 11.40 -19.54 -26.23
CA HIS A 21 10.50 -19.54 -25.09
C HIS A 21 10.75 -20.80 -24.23
N LEU A 22 10.89 -20.63 -22.91
CA LEU A 22 11.20 -21.69 -21.95
C LEU A 22 9.97 -21.97 -21.07
N PRO A 23 9.12 -22.96 -21.41
CA PRO A 23 7.84 -23.15 -20.73
C PRO A 23 7.96 -23.47 -19.24
N GLY A 24 9.07 -24.09 -18.82
CA GLY A 24 9.33 -24.36 -17.40
C GLY A 24 9.41 -23.10 -16.54
N LEU A 25 9.78 -21.95 -17.11
CA LEU A 25 9.80 -20.67 -16.39
C LEU A 25 8.39 -20.11 -16.16
N ASP A 26 7.43 -20.41 -17.03
CA ASP A 26 6.03 -20.08 -16.76
C ASP A 26 5.46 -20.94 -15.63
N GLY A 27 5.92 -22.20 -15.49
CA GLY A 27 5.60 -23.01 -14.32
C GLY A 27 6.09 -22.41 -13.00
N VAL A 28 7.29 -21.81 -12.97
CA VAL A 28 7.78 -21.09 -11.78
C VAL A 28 6.91 -19.86 -11.49
N ARG A 29 6.48 -19.11 -12.51
CA ARG A 29 5.53 -18.00 -12.36
C ARG A 29 4.19 -18.45 -11.80
N ALA A 30 3.70 -19.61 -12.22
CA ALA A 30 2.45 -20.17 -11.74
C ALA A 30 2.50 -20.47 -10.25
N ILE A 31 3.59 -21.08 -9.79
CA ILE A 31 3.82 -21.33 -8.36
C ILE A 31 3.83 -20.01 -7.59
N ALA A 32 4.56 -19.01 -8.09
CA ALA A 32 4.65 -17.70 -7.46
C ALA A 32 3.28 -17.00 -7.34
N ILE A 33 2.47 -16.96 -8.41
CA ILE A 33 1.15 -16.30 -8.34
C ILE A 33 0.17 -17.08 -7.47
N VAL A 34 0.18 -18.42 -7.53
CA VAL A 34 -0.69 -19.23 -6.67
C VAL A 34 -0.35 -19.00 -5.20
N ALA A 35 0.94 -18.94 -4.85
CA ALA A 35 1.36 -18.64 -3.49
C ALA A 35 0.85 -17.28 -3.01
N VAL A 36 0.97 -16.24 -3.85
CA VAL A 36 0.44 -14.89 -3.57
C VAL A 36 -1.08 -14.91 -3.38
N LEU A 37 -1.82 -15.59 -4.26
CA LEU A 37 -3.27 -15.65 -4.20
C LEU A 37 -3.76 -16.39 -2.94
N LEU A 38 -3.10 -17.49 -2.57
CA LEU A 38 -3.45 -18.24 -1.36
C LEU A 38 -3.21 -17.42 -0.10
N PHE A 39 -2.05 -16.77 0.01
CA PHE A 39 -1.73 -15.90 1.15
C PHE A 39 -2.73 -14.76 1.33
N HIS A 40 -3.10 -14.07 0.24
CA HIS A 40 -4.05 -12.96 0.33
C HIS A 40 -5.51 -13.42 0.47
N ALA A 41 -5.84 -14.66 0.08
CA ALA A 41 -7.16 -15.22 0.30
C ALA A 41 -7.34 -15.50 1.79
N ASP A 42 -6.40 -16.26 2.36
CA ASP A 42 -6.33 -16.56 3.78
C ASP A 42 -4.87 -16.87 4.15
N PRO A 43 -4.21 -16.03 4.98
CA PRO A 43 -2.83 -16.25 5.37
C PRO A 43 -2.60 -17.59 6.06
N THR A 44 -3.62 -18.24 6.63
CA THR A 44 -3.49 -19.55 7.27
C THR A 44 -3.31 -20.69 6.26
N TRP A 45 -3.71 -20.51 5.01
CA TRP A 45 -3.60 -21.55 3.98
C TRP A 45 -2.16 -21.72 3.48
N LEU A 46 -1.42 -20.60 3.42
CA LEU A 46 -0.01 -20.60 3.05
C LEU A 46 0.68 -19.37 3.68
N PRO A 47 1.13 -19.45 4.95
CA PRO A 47 1.67 -18.30 5.70
C PRO A 47 2.81 -17.58 4.97
N GLY A 48 3.65 -18.32 4.26
CA GLY A 48 4.78 -17.79 3.52
C GLY A 48 4.46 -17.41 2.07
N GLY A 49 3.19 -17.44 1.65
CA GLY A 49 2.80 -17.22 0.26
C GLY A 49 3.11 -15.82 -0.27
N PHE A 50 3.31 -14.83 0.62
CA PHE A 50 3.83 -13.50 0.27
C PHE A 50 5.21 -13.56 -0.42
N LEU A 51 6.04 -14.57 -0.09
CA LEU A 51 7.34 -14.81 -0.73
C LEU A 51 7.21 -15.16 -2.23
N GLY A 52 5.99 -15.39 -2.73
CA GLY A 52 5.73 -15.48 -4.17
C GLY A 52 6.19 -14.24 -4.93
N VAL A 53 6.16 -13.06 -4.31
CA VAL A 53 6.73 -11.83 -4.90
C VAL A 53 8.24 -11.94 -5.07
N ASP A 54 8.97 -12.48 -4.08
CA ASP A 54 10.42 -12.72 -4.16
C ASP A 54 10.79 -13.75 -5.23
N ILE A 55 9.91 -14.73 -5.44
CA ILE A 55 10.05 -15.69 -6.54
C ILE A 55 9.94 -14.96 -7.89
N PHE A 56 8.97 -14.05 -8.04
CA PHE A 56 8.83 -13.21 -9.23
C PHE A 56 10.06 -12.33 -9.43
N PHE A 57 10.53 -11.64 -8.39
CA PHE A 57 11.71 -10.79 -8.44
C PHE A 57 12.95 -11.55 -8.91
N THR A 58 13.23 -12.70 -8.32
CA THR A 58 14.37 -13.54 -8.73
C THR A 58 14.25 -13.97 -10.20
N LEU A 59 13.06 -14.38 -10.64
CA LEU A 59 12.81 -14.74 -12.02
C LEU A 59 12.98 -13.54 -12.98
N SER A 60 12.49 -12.36 -12.59
CA SER A 60 12.55 -11.14 -13.38
C SER A 60 13.97 -10.63 -13.54
N GLY A 61 14.76 -10.64 -12.47
CA GLY A 61 16.20 -10.37 -12.50
C GLY A 61 16.93 -11.29 -13.46
N PHE A 62 16.62 -12.59 -13.43
CA PHE A 62 17.18 -13.58 -14.36
C PHE A 62 16.80 -13.30 -15.81
N LEU A 63 15.51 -13.10 -16.11
CA LEU A 63 15.00 -12.94 -17.47
C LEU A 63 15.49 -11.65 -18.13
N ILE A 64 15.45 -10.53 -17.42
CA ILE A 64 15.93 -9.23 -17.92
C ILE A 64 17.42 -9.28 -18.20
N THR A 65 18.20 -9.74 -17.23
CA THR A 65 19.65 -9.78 -17.35
C THR A 65 20.06 -10.71 -18.49
N SER A 66 19.39 -11.85 -18.61
CA SER A 66 19.54 -12.79 -19.72
C SER A 66 19.31 -12.09 -21.06
N LEU A 67 18.17 -11.39 -21.22
CA LEU A 67 17.84 -10.63 -22.43
C LEU A 67 18.93 -9.61 -22.78
N LEU A 68 19.33 -8.78 -21.82
CA LEU A 68 20.33 -7.72 -22.02
C LEU A 68 21.70 -8.29 -22.40
N ILE A 69 22.14 -9.36 -21.72
CA ILE A 69 23.40 -10.05 -22.04
C ILE A 69 23.37 -10.63 -23.46
N SER A 70 22.24 -11.18 -23.91
CA SER A 70 22.15 -11.66 -25.29
C SER A 70 22.23 -10.54 -26.32
N GLU A 71 21.63 -9.39 -26.04
CA GLU A 71 21.69 -8.24 -26.94
C GLU A 71 23.13 -7.71 -27.02
N LEU A 72 23.83 -7.64 -25.88
CA LEU A 72 25.25 -7.31 -25.82
C LEU A 72 26.10 -8.28 -26.64
N HIS A 73 25.90 -9.59 -26.52
CA HIS A 73 26.65 -10.55 -27.35
C HIS A 73 26.34 -10.42 -28.84
N ALA A 74 25.09 -10.10 -29.19
CA ALA A 74 24.66 -10.01 -30.59
C ALA A 74 25.10 -8.70 -31.27
N ARG A 75 25.18 -7.59 -30.52
CA ARG A 75 25.36 -6.23 -31.08
C ARG A 75 26.58 -5.50 -30.55
N GLY A 76 27.09 -5.85 -29.36
CA GLY A 76 28.12 -5.10 -28.63
C GLY A 76 27.62 -3.86 -27.89
N TRP A 77 26.32 -3.55 -27.95
CA TRP A 77 25.70 -2.39 -27.30
C TRP A 77 24.21 -2.63 -27.02
N LEU A 78 23.61 -1.84 -26.12
CA LEU A 78 22.22 -1.95 -25.71
C LEU A 78 21.33 -0.87 -26.34
N ARG A 79 20.13 -1.27 -26.79
CA ARG A 79 19.09 -0.35 -27.29
C ARG A 79 18.06 -0.04 -26.21
N PHE A 80 18.41 0.84 -25.28
CA PHE A 80 17.54 1.25 -24.16
C PHE A 80 16.11 1.62 -24.59
N ALA A 81 15.97 2.51 -25.58
CA ALA A 81 14.65 2.93 -26.05
C ALA A 81 13.79 1.75 -26.56
N ARG A 82 14.39 0.79 -27.28
CA ARG A 82 13.68 -0.38 -27.77
C ARG A 82 13.27 -1.31 -26.64
N PHE A 83 14.14 -1.48 -25.65
CA PHE A 83 13.87 -2.26 -24.45
C PHE A 83 12.67 -1.69 -23.68
N TYR A 84 12.70 -0.39 -23.35
CA TYR A 84 11.61 0.28 -22.62
C TYR A 84 10.29 0.28 -23.41
N GLN A 85 10.33 0.48 -24.73
CA GLN A 85 9.11 0.41 -25.55
C GLN A 85 8.47 -0.98 -25.56
N HIS A 86 9.26 -2.06 -25.52
CA HIS A 86 8.70 -3.41 -25.44
C HIS A 86 8.09 -3.69 -24.06
N ARG A 87 8.70 -3.18 -22.98
CA ARG A 87 8.19 -3.29 -21.61
C ARG A 87 6.92 -2.47 -21.41
N ALA A 88 6.88 -1.23 -21.86
CA ALA A 88 5.70 -0.36 -21.80
C ALA A 88 4.48 -0.99 -22.47
N ARG A 89 4.63 -1.55 -23.69
CA ARG A 89 3.52 -2.26 -24.40
C ARG A 89 3.06 -3.54 -23.70
N ARG A 90 3.91 -4.11 -22.84
CA ARG A 90 3.62 -5.34 -22.11
C ARG A 90 2.82 -5.07 -20.84
N LEU A 91 3.14 -3.98 -20.14
CA LEU A 91 2.72 -3.76 -18.74
C LEU A 91 1.68 -2.65 -18.59
N LEU A 92 1.92 -1.49 -19.20
CA LEU A 92 1.09 -0.30 -19.01
C LEU A 92 -0.39 -0.51 -19.35
N PRO A 93 -0.79 -1.20 -20.43
CA PRO A 93 -2.21 -1.29 -20.78
C PRO A 93 -3.07 -1.91 -19.67
N ALA A 94 -2.64 -3.04 -19.12
CA ALA A 94 -3.39 -3.70 -18.05
C ALA A 94 -3.33 -2.89 -16.75
N LEU A 95 -2.19 -2.26 -16.44
CA LEU A 95 -2.05 -1.38 -15.28
C LEU A 95 -3.04 -0.21 -15.36
N PHE A 96 -3.10 0.49 -16.49
CA PHE A 96 -4.06 1.59 -16.68
C PHE A 96 -5.51 1.13 -16.51
N LEU A 97 -5.88 -0.03 -17.07
CA LEU A 97 -7.22 -0.57 -16.90
C LEU A 97 -7.53 -0.83 -15.42
N VAL A 98 -6.61 -1.46 -14.69
CA VAL A 98 -6.79 -1.76 -13.27
C VAL A 98 -6.88 -0.48 -12.44
N LEU A 99 -6.07 0.53 -12.72
CA LEU A 99 -6.15 1.82 -12.01
C LEU A 99 -7.51 2.50 -12.20
N ILE A 100 -8.00 2.54 -13.44
CA ILE A 100 -9.32 3.13 -13.75
C ILE A 100 -10.43 2.35 -13.05
N ILE A 101 -10.44 1.02 -13.18
CA ILE A 101 -11.48 0.19 -12.57
C ILE A 101 -11.40 0.26 -11.05
N THR A 102 -10.21 0.26 -10.46
CA THR A 102 -10.06 0.38 -9.01
C THR A 102 -10.55 1.73 -8.50
N ALA A 103 -10.30 2.82 -9.22
CA ALA A 103 -10.84 4.14 -8.87
C ALA A 103 -12.39 4.18 -8.94
N LEU A 104 -12.99 3.49 -9.93
CA LEU A 104 -14.45 3.35 -10.00
C LEU A 104 -14.99 2.48 -8.85
N LEU A 105 -14.33 1.37 -8.54
CA LEU A 105 -14.71 0.52 -7.41
C LEU A 105 -14.58 1.27 -6.07
N ALA A 106 -13.58 2.13 -5.93
CA ALA A 106 -13.39 2.97 -4.75
C ALA A 106 -14.60 3.90 -4.53
N THR A 107 -15.13 4.52 -5.58
CA THR A 107 -16.27 5.45 -5.42
C THR A 107 -17.58 4.73 -5.13
N TRP A 108 -17.77 3.51 -5.65
CA TRP A 108 -19.04 2.79 -5.55
C TRP A 108 -19.11 1.82 -4.37
N LEU A 109 -18.02 1.09 -4.09
CA LEU A 109 -18.00 -0.03 -3.15
C LEU A 109 -17.08 0.19 -1.95
N ALA A 110 -16.11 1.11 -2.05
CA ALA A 110 -15.11 1.35 -1.01
C ALA A 110 -14.92 2.86 -0.76
N GLN A 111 -16.01 3.54 -0.42
CA GLN A 111 -16.04 5.00 -0.24
C GLN A 111 -15.06 5.48 0.84
N ASP A 112 -14.78 4.62 1.82
CA ASP A 112 -13.76 4.79 2.86
C ASP A 112 -12.33 4.92 2.30
N ALA A 113 -12.06 4.31 1.14
CA ALA A 113 -10.76 4.36 0.46
C ALA A 113 -10.73 5.33 -0.74
N ALA A 114 -11.87 5.90 -1.14
CA ALA A 114 -11.97 6.78 -2.32
C ALA A 114 -11.09 8.03 -2.21
N ALA A 115 -10.95 8.60 -1.01
CA ALA A 115 -10.14 9.81 -0.80
C ALA A 115 -8.62 9.56 -1.00
N LEU A 116 -8.15 8.33 -0.81
CA LEU A 116 -6.72 7.99 -0.87
C LEU A 116 -6.27 7.52 -2.26
N ILE A 117 -7.22 7.07 -3.11
CA ILE A 117 -6.91 6.39 -4.37
C ILE A 117 -6.13 7.26 -5.36
N GLY A 118 -6.32 8.59 -5.32
CA GLY A 118 -5.65 9.51 -6.22
C GLY A 118 -4.12 9.51 -6.02
N GLY A 119 -3.68 9.61 -4.76
CA GLY A 119 -2.26 9.57 -4.41
C GLY A 119 -1.64 8.22 -4.75
N ASP A 120 -2.32 7.13 -4.39
CA ASP A 120 -1.86 5.76 -4.65
C ASP A 120 -1.72 5.49 -6.16
N ALA A 121 -2.70 5.93 -6.96
CA ALA A 121 -2.69 5.74 -8.40
C ALA A 121 -1.55 6.54 -9.07
N LEU A 122 -1.32 7.78 -8.65
CA LEU A 122 -0.21 8.60 -9.16
C LEU A 122 1.15 7.98 -8.79
N ALA A 123 1.30 7.51 -7.56
CA ALA A 123 2.51 6.84 -7.10
C ALA A 123 2.75 5.53 -7.87
N ALA A 124 1.70 4.74 -8.13
CA ALA A 124 1.78 3.52 -8.93
C ALA A 124 2.14 3.79 -10.40
N LEU A 125 1.57 4.85 -11.02
CA LEU A 125 1.90 5.25 -12.39
C LEU A 125 3.35 5.75 -12.52
N ALA A 126 3.85 6.45 -11.50
CA ALA A 126 5.23 6.90 -11.44
C ALA A 126 6.21 5.80 -11.00
N TYR A 127 5.73 4.58 -10.71
CA TYR A 127 6.51 3.47 -10.17
C TYR A 127 7.27 3.82 -8.89
N VAL A 128 6.63 4.55 -7.99
CA VAL A 128 7.14 4.93 -6.66
C VAL A 128 6.16 4.58 -5.54
N ALA A 129 5.18 3.70 -5.79
CA ALA A 129 4.18 3.31 -4.80
C ALA A 129 4.80 2.75 -3.52
N ASN A 130 5.91 2.03 -3.63
CA ASN A 130 6.64 1.52 -2.47
C ASN A 130 7.16 2.65 -1.56
N TRP A 131 7.75 3.70 -2.12
CA TRP A 131 8.21 4.87 -1.36
C TRP A 131 7.07 5.74 -0.86
N TRP A 132 5.97 5.82 -1.61
CA TRP A 132 4.74 6.46 -1.17
C TRP A 132 4.18 5.80 0.09
N TYR A 133 4.04 4.48 0.11
CA TYR A 133 3.55 3.75 1.28
C TYR A 133 4.50 3.84 2.48
N ILE A 134 5.82 3.86 2.26
CA ILE A 134 6.80 4.16 3.31
C ILE A 134 6.55 5.56 3.89
N GLY A 135 6.36 6.57 3.03
CA GLY A 135 6.10 7.95 3.46
C GLY A 135 4.77 8.12 4.21
N GLN A 136 3.78 7.28 3.89
CA GLN A 136 2.48 7.24 4.56
C GLN A 136 2.48 6.39 5.85
N GLY A 137 3.59 5.73 6.18
CA GLY A 137 3.69 4.86 7.36
C GLY A 137 2.80 3.61 7.28
N VAL A 138 2.58 3.09 6.07
CA VAL A 138 1.82 1.85 5.86
C VAL A 138 2.71 0.65 6.20
N SER A 139 2.25 -0.20 7.13
CA SER A 139 2.87 -1.51 7.39
C SER A 139 2.16 -2.58 6.54
N TYR A 140 2.93 -3.27 5.70
CA TYR A 140 2.39 -4.28 4.77
C TYR A 140 1.73 -5.46 5.48
N PHE A 141 2.24 -5.84 6.65
CA PHE A 141 1.76 -7.01 7.39
C PHE A 141 0.76 -6.66 8.48
N ASP A 142 0.53 -5.37 8.74
CA ASP A 142 -0.39 -4.88 9.75
C ASP A 142 -1.47 -3.98 9.14
N ALA A 143 -2.55 -4.62 8.69
CA ALA A 143 -3.72 -3.90 8.22
C ALA A 143 -4.74 -3.69 9.35
N THR A 144 -4.99 -2.43 9.71
CA THR A 144 -6.18 -2.02 10.45
C THR A 144 -7.18 -1.37 9.48
N GLY A 145 -8.39 -1.92 9.37
CA GLY A 145 -9.39 -1.45 8.42
C GLY A 145 -9.17 -1.97 6.99
N ARG A 146 -9.48 -1.17 5.97
CA ARG A 146 -9.24 -1.51 4.57
C ARG A 146 -7.82 -1.08 4.18
N PRO A 147 -6.94 -2.00 3.78
CA PRO A 147 -5.68 -1.62 3.17
C PRO A 147 -5.87 -0.75 1.91
N PRO A 148 -4.84 0.03 1.50
CA PRO A 148 -4.87 0.74 0.24
C PRO A 148 -5.22 -0.20 -0.92
N LEU A 149 -6.20 0.19 -1.75
CA LEU A 149 -6.73 -0.66 -2.83
C LEU A 149 -5.67 -1.02 -3.89
N LEU A 150 -4.56 -0.27 -3.92
CA LEU A 150 -3.46 -0.43 -4.85
C LEU A 150 -2.16 -0.83 -4.14
N GLU A 151 -2.23 -1.29 -2.89
CA GLU A 151 -1.05 -1.58 -2.07
C GLU A 151 -0.08 -2.54 -2.75
N HIS A 152 -0.57 -3.67 -3.27
CA HIS A 152 0.21 -4.67 -4.00
C HIS A 152 1.08 -4.13 -5.16
N LEU A 153 0.83 -2.92 -5.67
CA LEU A 153 1.65 -2.28 -6.70
C LEU A 153 2.99 -1.73 -6.18
N TRP A 154 3.25 -1.80 -4.87
CA TRP A 154 4.57 -1.54 -4.29
C TRP A 154 5.65 -2.41 -4.94
N SER A 155 5.37 -3.71 -5.13
CA SER A 155 6.35 -4.65 -5.65
C SER A 155 6.59 -4.44 -7.15
N LEU A 156 5.54 -4.08 -7.88
CA LEU A 156 5.64 -3.68 -9.28
C LEU A 156 6.51 -2.42 -9.44
N SER A 157 6.40 -1.47 -8.50
CA SER A 157 7.25 -0.28 -8.48
C SER A 157 8.72 -0.63 -8.29
N VAL A 158 9.05 -1.52 -7.34
CA VAL A 158 10.41 -2.03 -7.12
C VAL A 158 10.95 -2.72 -8.38
N GLU A 159 10.12 -3.56 -9.02
CA GLU A 159 10.48 -4.28 -10.25
C GLU A 159 10.76 -3.32 -11.42
N GLU A 160 9.93 -2.30 -11.63
CA GLU A 160 10.10 -1.32 -12.70
C GLU A 160 11.26 -0.35 -12.45
N GLN A 161 11.54 0.01 -11.20
CA GLN A 161 12.75 0.74 -10.82
C GLN A 161 14.00 -0.06 -11.20
N PHE A 162 14.01 -1.38 -10.93
CA PHE A 162 15.06 -2.25 -11.41
C PHE A 162 15.13 -2.28 -12.94
N TYR A 163 14.01 -2.36 -13.65
CA TYR A 163 14.03 -2.34 -15.12
C TYR A 163 14.53 -1.02 -15.70
N LEU A 164 14.33 0.10 -15.02
CA LEU A 164 14.81 1.41 -15.44
C LEU A 164 16.32 1.58 -15.20
N LEU A 165 16.81 1.17 -14.03
CA LEU A 165 18.18 1.42 -13.59
C LEU A 165 19.15 0.32 -14.03
N TRP A 166 18.72 -0.94 -13.96
CA TRP A 166 19.59 -2.10 -14.20
C TRP A 166 20.21 -2.14 -15.60
N PRO A 167 19.53 -1.81 -16.72
CA PRO A 167 20.16 -1.83 -18.03
C PRO A 167 21.38 -0.90 -18.12
N MET A 168 21.31 0.28 -17.49
CA MET A 168 22.42 1.25 -17.49
C MET A 168 23.56 0.76 -16.60
N LEU A 169 23.25 0.28 -15.40
CA LEU A 169 24.23 -0.28 -14.46
C LEU A 169 24.92 -1.51 -15.07
N LEU A 170 24.15 -2.44 -15.63
CA LEU A 170 24.67 -3.63 -16.31
C LEU A 170 25.61 -3.25 -17.44
N TYR A 171 25.27 -2.23 -18.24
CA TYR A 171 26.14 -1.76 -19.32
C TYR A 171 27.47 -1.20 -18.79
N GLY A 172 27.42 -0.40 -17.72
CA GLY A 172 28.62 0.11 -17.05
C GLY A 172 29.49 -1.01 -16.49
N LEU A 173 28.90 -1.94 -15.73
CA LEU A 173 29.58 -3.12 -15.18
C LEU A 173 30.20 -4.00 -16.28
N TRP A 174 29.51 -4.13 -17.41
CA TRP A 174 30.02 -4.84 -18.57
C TRP A 174 31.21 -4.13 -19.22
N ARG A 175 31.20 -2.80 -19.30
CA ARG A 175 32.36 -2.03 -19.80
C ARG A 175 33.58 -2.17 -18.90
N LEU A 176 33.37 -2.26 -17.59
CA LEU A 176 34.46 -2.37 -16.60
C LEU A 176 35.07 -3.78 -16.50
N GLY A 177 34.25 -4.84 -16.59
CA GLY A 177 34.72 -6.20 -16.32
C GLY A 177 34.05 -7.29 -17.16
N GLY A 178 33.38 -6.92 -18.26
CA GLY A 178 32.61 -7.84 -19.09
C GLY A 178 31.48 -8.53 -18.31
N ILE A 179 31.17 -9.77 -18.69
CA ILE A 179 30.14 -10.58 -18.00
C ILE A 179 30.53 -10.87 -16.53
N ARG A 180 31.84 -10.94 -16.23
CA ARG A 180 32.31 -11.10 -14.84
C ARG A 180 31.99 -9.86 -14.01
N GLY A 181 32.17 -8.66 -14.56
CA GLY A 181 31.78 -7.40 -13.94
C GLY A 181 30.30 -7.36 -13.59
N ILE A 182 29.41 -7.75 -14.52
CA ILE A 182 27.96 -7.85 -14.25
C ILE A 182 27.70 -8.81 -13.09
N ARG A 183 28.29 -10.01 -13.11
CA ARG A 183 28.08 -11.03 -12.08
C ARG A 183 28.54 -10.55 -10.71
N ILE A 184 29.74 -9.99 -10.62
CA ILE A 184 30.31 -9.50 -9.35
C ILE A 184 29.47 -8.33 -8.84
N GLY A 185 29.12 -7.36 -9.69
CA GLY A 185 28.28 -6.23 -9.31
C GLY A 185 26.90 -6.65 -8.81
N ALA A 186 26.26 -7.65 -9.45
CA ALA A 186 25.00 -8.22 -8.98
C ALA A 186 25.13 -8.91 -7.61
N ILE A 187 26.19 -9.70 -7.39
CA ILE A 187 26.44 -10.37 -6.11
C ILE A 187 26.71 -9.35 -5.00
N VAL A 188 27.59 -8.37 -5.25
CA VAL A 188 27.90 -7.30 -4.29
C VAL A 188 26.66 -6.50 -3.96
N GLY A 189 25.85 -6.14 -4.96
CA GLY A 189 24.58 -5.45 -4.74
C GLY A 189 23.58 -6.28 -3.93
N ALA A 190 23.47 -7.58 -4.18
CA ALA A 190 22.59 -8.47 -3.42
C ALA A 190 23.00 -8.57 -1.96
N VAL A 191 24.31 -8.70 -1.69
CA VAL A 191 24.86 -8.69 -0.33
C VAL A 191 24.63 -7.33 0.33
N ALA A 192 24.90 -6.23 -0.37
CA ALA A 192 24.69 -4.87 0.16
C ALA A 192 23.23 -4.62 0.52
N SER A 193 22.29 -5.03 -0.34
CA SER A 193 20.85 -4.92 -0.09
C SER A 193 20.41 -5.76 1.12
N THR A 194 20.94 -6.98 1.24
CA THR A 194 20.69 -7.87 2.39
C THR A 194 21.23 -7.28 3.69
N LEU A 195 22.44 -6.70 3.66
CA LEU A 195 23.04 -6.04 4.82
C LEU A 195 22.26 -4.78 5.19
N ALA A 196 21.82 -3.98 4.22
CA ALA A 196 20.98 -2.81 4.45
C ALA A 196 19.67 -3.21 5.14
N MET A 197 19.00 -4.26 4.64
CA MET A 197 17.81 -4.82 5.27
C MET A 197 18.07 -5.24 6.72
N GLY A 198 19.12 -6.03 6.97
CA GLY A 198 19.44 -6.50 8.31
C GLY A 198 19.80 -5.36 9.28
N ILE A 199 20.58 -4.38 8.83
CA ILE A 199 20.97 -3.22 9.66
C ILE A 199 19.75 -2.37 10.00
N ILE A 200 18.90 -2.06 9.01
CA ILE A 200 17.71 -1.24 9.25
C ILE A 200 16.71 -2.02 10.11
N ALA A 201 16.47 -3.30 9.84
CA ALA A 201 15.59 -4.13 10.67
C ALA A 201 16.01 -4.16 12.14
N VAL A 202 17.31 -4.35 12.41
CA VAL A 202 17.85 -4.34 13.78
C VAL A 202 17.73 -2.96 14.42
N ARG A 203 18.03 -1.88 13.69
CA ARG A 203 17.95 -0.50 14.21
C ARG A 203 16.52 -0.02 14.44
N SER A 204 15.58 -0.50 13.64
CA SER A 204 14.17 -0.19 13.74
C SER A 204 13.46 -1.04 14.80
N GLY A 205 14.18 -1.89 15.54
CA GLY A 205 13.60 -2.72 16.60
C GLY A 205 12.76 -3.89 16.09
N MET A 206 12.89 -4.31 14.83
CA MET A 206 12.17 -5.49 14.34
C MET A 206 12.69 -6.77 15.03
N PRO A 207 11.80 -7.61 15.59
CA PRO A 207 10.35 -7.69 15.35
C PRO A 207 9.46 -6.88 16.29
N GLU A 208 10.02 -6.34 17.38
CA GLU A 208 9.25 -5.75 18.47
C GLU A 208 8.48 -4.50 18.02
N SER A 209 8.86 -3.81 16.94
CA SER A 209 8.26 -2.53 16.52
C SER A 209 7.07 -2.63 15.56
N ALA A 210 6.71 -3.82 15.09
CA ALA A 210 5.67 -4.12 14.08
C ALA A 210 5.79 -3.37 12.72
N ASP A 211 6.47 -2.21 12.61
CA ASP A 211 6.61 -1.47 11.36
C ASP A 211 7.69 -2.08 10.45
N ALA A 212 7.30 -3.14 9.74
CA ALA A 212 8.10 -3.73 8.67
C ALA A 212 8.08 -2.89 7.37
N GLY A 213 7.25 -1.84 7.28
CA GLY A 213 6.96 -1.10 6.05
C GLY A 213 8.22 -0.58 5.36
N ARG A 214 9.10 0.13 6.11
CA ARG A 214 10.36 0.68 5.57
C ARG A 214 11.30 -0.39 5.03
N VAL A 215 11.43 -1.50 5.75
CA VAL A 215 12.40 -2.57 5.44
C VAL A 215 11.88 -3.46 4.31
N TYR A 216 10.57 -3.70 4.27
CA TYR A 216 9.94 -4.57 3.29
C TYR A 216 9.64 -3.87 1.96
N PHE A 217 9.19 -2.62 1.98
CA PHE A 217 8.93 -1.86 0.74
C PHE A 217 10.18 -1.22 0.12
N GLY A 218 11.26 -1.06 0.88
CA GLY A 218 12.45 -0.37 0.44
C GLY A 218 13.13 -1.07 -0.74
N THR A 219 13.31 -0.37 -1.86
CA THR A 219 14.06 -0.95 -3.01
C THR A 219 15.50 -1.27 -2.63
N ASP A 220 16.10 -0.44 -1.79
CA ASP A 220 17.45 -0.62 -1.26
C ASP A 220 17.59 -1.87 -0.38
N THR A 221 16.55 -2.19 0.40
CA THR A 221 16.52 -3.35 1.30
C THR A 221 15.98 -4.61 0.64
N HIS A 222 15.21 -4.49 -0.46
CA HIS A 222 14.53 -5.62 -1.10
C HIS A 222 15.03 -5.97 -2.53
N ALA A 223 16.09 -5.33 -3.01
CA ALA A 223 16.66 -5.59 -4.36
C ALA A 223 17.47 -6.90 -4.46
N MET A 224 17.89 -7.50 -3.34
CA MET A 224 18.69 -8.73 -3.30
C MET A 224 18.11 -9.87 -4.16
N THR A 225 16.80 -10.07 -4.18
CA THR A 225 16.15 -11.15 -4.94
C THR A 225 16.29 -10.95 -6.44
N LEU A 226 16.02 -9.74 -6.94
CA LEU A 226 16.28 -9.33 -8.33
C LEU A 226 17.74 -9.53 -8.71
N LEU A 227 18.66 -9.11 -7.83
CA LEU A 227 20.10 -9.15 -8.08
C LEU A 227 20.67 -10.57 -8.05
N VAL A 228 20.15 -11.48 -7.22
CA VAL A 228 20.49 -12.90 -7.26
C VAL A 228 20.08 -13.52 -8.59
N GLY A 229 18.88 -13.19 -9.09
CA GLY A 229 18.44 -13.58 -10.44
C GLY A 229 19.38 -13.06 -11.54
N ALA A 230 19.81 -11.80 -11.44
CA ALA A 230 20.76 -11.20 -12.36
C ALA A 230 22.15 -11.89 -12.32
N ALA A 231 22.64 -12.21 -11.12
CA ALA A 231 23.88 -12.95 -10.93
C ALA A 231 23.83 -14.35 -11.56
N LEU A 232 22.69 -15.05 -11.41
CA LEU A 232 22.44 -16.34 -12.07
C LEU A 232 22.53 -16.20 -13.60
N ALA A 233 21.87 -15.20 -14.18
CA ALA A 233 21.89 -14.99 -15.63
C ALA A 233 23.29 -14.69 -16.18
N ALA A 234 24.10 -13.91 -15.44
CA ALA A 234 25.48 -13.62 -15.81
C ALA A 234 26.39 -14.86 -15.67
N GLY A 235 26.18 -15.69 -14.64
CA GLY A 235 26.94 -16.92 -14.40
C GLY A 235 26.52 -18.11 -15.28
N TRP A 236 25.28 -18.13 -15.76
CA TRP A 236 24.70 -19.22 -16.52
C TRP A 236 23.89 -18.68 -17.71
N SER A 237 24.42 -18.88 -18.93
CA SER A 237 23.70 -18.52 -20.16
C SER A 237 23.11 -19.76 -20.82
N PRO A 238 21.77 -19.88 -20.91
CA PRO A 238 21.12 -21.00 -21.60
C PRO A 238 21.53 -21.08 -23.08
N ALA A 239 21.67 -19.92 -23.74
CA ALA A 239 22.01 -19.83 -25.16
C ALA A 239 23.40 -20.40 -25.52
N ARG A 240 24.36 -20.34 -24.57
CA ARG A 240 25.72 -20.85 -24.76
C ARG A 240 25.84 -22.36 -24.52
N ARG A 241 24.86 -22.99 -23.87
CA ARG A 241 24.94 -24.39 -23.41
C ARG A 241 23.85 -25.29 -24.00
N ALA A 242 23.27 -24.89 -25.13
CA ALA A 242 22.31 -25.71 -25.90
C ALA A 242 22.91 -26.97 -26.56
N GLY A 243 24.11 -27.40 -26.15
CA GLY A 243 24.66 -28.70 -26.52
C GLY A 243 23.90 -29.84 -25.83
N ALA A 244 24.02 -31.07 -26.35
CA ALA A 244 23.38 -32.23 -25.75
C ALA A 244 23.89 -32.45 -24.31
N LEU A 245 23.04 -32.19 -23.32
CA LEU A 245 23.34 -32.51 -21.92
C LEU A 245 23.53 -34.03 -21.80
N THR A 246 24.55 -34.47 -21.07
CA THR A 246 24.70 -35.90 -20.73
C THR A 246 23.53 -36.39 -19.88
N ALA A 247 23.24 -37.69 -19.90
CA ALA A 247 22.17 -38.28 -19.09
C ALA A 247 22.38 -38.03 -17.59
N LEU A 248 23.63 -38.14 -17.11
CA LEU A 248 24.00 -37.85 -15.73
C LEU A 248 23.67 -36.41 -15.35
N ARG A 249 24.04 -35.44 -16.20
CA ARG A 249 23.76 -34.01 -15.94
C ARG A 249 22.26 -33.73 -15.87
N ARG A 250 21.44 -34.39 -16.71
CA ARG A 250 19.98 -34.27 -16.63
C ARG A 250 19.41 -34.83 -15.31
N ARG A 251 19.96 -35.94 -14.81
CA ARG A 251 19.58 -36.52 -13.51
C ARG A 251 19.96 -35.59 -12.36
N VAL A 252 21.19 -35.05 -12.36
CA VAL A 252 21.65 -34.08 -11.36
C VAL A 252 20.77 -32.83 -11.35
N VAL A 253 20.50 -32.23 -12.52
CA VAL A 253 19.60 -31.07 -12.62
C VAL A 253 18.21 -31.38 -12.08
N THR A 254 17.69 -32.58 -12.37
CA THR A 254 16.37 -33.00 -11.87
C THR A 254 16.40 -33.15 -10.35
N ALA A 255 17.38 -33.87 -9.78
CA ALA A 255 17.49 -34.08 -8.34
C ALA A 255 17.66 -32.74 -7.58
N VAL A 256 18.58 -31.89 -8.02
CA VAL A 256 18.82 -30.58 -7.42
C VAL A 256 17.59 -29.67 -7.54
N GLY A 257 16.93 -29.67 -8.70
CA GLY A 257 15.69 -28.92 -8.90
C GLY A 257 14.57 -29.40 -7.97
N THR A 258 14.40 -30.72 -7.83
CA THR A 258 13.40 -31.33 -6.94
C THR A 258 13.68 -31.03 -5.46
N VAL A 259 14.94 -31.08 -5.03
CA VAL A 259 15.29 -30.69 -3.65
C VAL A 259 15.05 -29.20 -3.43
N ALA A 260 15.44 -28.35 -4.38
CA ALA A 260 15.26 -26.90 -4.26
C ALA A 260 13.78 -26.50 -4.25
N ILE A 261 12.93 -27.12 -5.08
CA ILE A 261 11.49 -26.83 -5.07
C ILE A 261 10.83 -27.34 -3.79
N GLY A 262 11.28 -28.49 -3.26
CA GLY A 262 10.83 -29.01 -1.96
C GLY A 262 11.21 -28.07 -0.82
N ALA A 263 12.45 -27.57 -0.80
CA ALA A 263 12.90 -26.57 0.16
C ALA A 263 12.09 -25.27 0.04
N LEU A 264 11.81 -24.80 -1.18
CA LEU A 264 10.97 -23.62 -1.40
C LEU A 264 9.55 -23.83 -0.85
N PHE A 265 8.90 -24.96 -1.13
CA PHE A 265 7.59 -25.28 -0.57
C PHE A 265 7.63 -25.37 0.96
N ALA A 266 8.67 -25.98 1.54
CA ALA A 266 8.84 -26.02 2.99
C ALA A 266 8.96 -24.61 3.57
N THR A 267 9.73 -23.72 2.95
CA THR A 267 9.80 -22.31 3.39
C THR A 267 8.44 -21.62 3.28
N LEU A 268 7.68 -21.81 2.20
CA LEU A 268 6.34 -21.22 2.06
C LEU A 268 5.34 -21.70 3.13
N TRP A 269 5.50 -22.92 3.65
CA TRP A 269 4.63 -23.48 4.69
C TRP A 269 5.07 -23.14 6.11
N LEU A 270 6.38 -23.05 6.36
CA LEU A 270 6.95 -22.93 7.70
C LEU A 270 7.29 -21.49 8.10
N THR A 271 7.08 -20.53 7.21
CA THR A 271 7.48 -19.14 7.42
C THR A 271 6.27 -18.25 7.39
N ASP A 272 6.13 -17.39 8.38
CA ASP A 272 5.12 -16.35 8.43
C ASP A 272 5.77 -14.96 8.32
N PRO A 273 5.00 -13.90 8.07
CA PRO A 273 5.54 -12.55 7.95
C PRO A 273 6.30 -11.99 9.16
N THR A 274 6.04 -12.50 10.37
CA THR A 274 6.67 -12.03 11.61
C THR A 274 8.02 -12.72 11.89
N SER A 275 8.43 -13.64 11.02
CA SER A 275 9.66 -14.43 11.16
C SER A 275 10.94 -13.57 11.03
N ASN A 276 11.60 -13.31 12.16
CA ASN A 276 12.86 -12.56 12.26
C ASN A 276 13.97 -12.95 11.29
N TRP A 277 14.11 -14.26 11.06
CA TRP A 277 15.20 -14.77 10.25
C TRP A 277 15.12 -14.27 8.80
N LEU A 278 13.92 -13.94 8.29
CA LEU A 278 13.73 -13.38 6.96
C LEU A 278 14.46 -12.04 6.79
N PHE A 279 14.23 -11.11 7.73
CA PHE A 279 14.83 -9.78 7.71
C PHE A 279 16.33 -9.77 8.07
N ARG A 280 16.84 -10.89 8.60
CA ARG A 280 18.27 -11.10 8.93
C ARG A 280 19.01 -11.95 7.91
N GLY A 281 18.55 -11.95 6.66
CA GLY A 281 19.19 -12.63 5.52
C GLY A 281 18.37 -13.79 4.94
N GLY A 282 17.23 -14.13 5.52
CA GLY A 282 16.38 -15.21 5.01
C GLY A 282 15.83 -14.95 3.61
N PHE A 283 15.51 -13.70 3.25
CA PHE A 283 15.13 -13.39 1.87
C PHE A 283 16.25 -13.68 0.86
N LEU A 284 17.53 -13.51 1.24
CA LEU A 284 18.66 -13.91 0.40
C LEU A 284 18.70 -15.42 0.22
N VAL A 285 18.42 -16.20 1.27
CA VAL A 285 18.32 -17.66 1.19
C VAL A 285 17.19 -18.06 0.24
N VAL A 286 16.00 -17.47 0.38
CA VAL A 286 14.85 -17.69 -0.51
C VAL A 286 15.21 -17.36 -1.96
N ALA A 287 15.90 -16.24 -2.20
CA ALA A 287 16.36 -15.85 -3.53
C ALA A 287 17.33 -16.89 -4.14
N VAL A 288 18.26 -17.41 -3.35
CA VAL A 288 19.23 -18.43 -3.82
C VAL A 288 18.54 -19.74 -4.13
N VAL A 289 17.64 -20.22 -3.25
CA VAL A 289 16.84 -21.43 -3.50
C VAL A 289 15.99 -21.26 -4.77
N THR A 290 15.35 -20.09 -4.92
CA THR A 290 14.58 -19.76 -6.12
C THR A 290 15.47 -19.73 -7.36
N ALA A 291 16.68 -19.18 -7.29
CA ALA A 291 17.62 -19.16 -8.41
C ALA A 291 18.01 -20.58 -8.85
N VAL A 292 18.13 -21.53 -7.91
CA VAL A 292 18.35 -22.95 -8.23
C VAL A 292 17.13 -23.56 -8.94
N VAL A 293 15.91 -23.25 -8.48
CA VAL A 293 14.67 -23.66 -9.16
C VAL A 293 14.59 -23.08 -10.58
N VAL A 294 14.87 -21.79 -10.75
CA VAL A 294 14.89 -21.10 -12.06
C VAL A 294 15.94 -21.72 -12.99
N TRP A 295 17.14 -22.00 -12.48
CA TRP A 295 18.19 -22.68 -13.22
C TRP A 295 17.76 -24.07 -13.71
N ALA A 296 17.16 -24.88 -12.83
CA ALA A 296 16.69 -26.22 -13.17
C ALA A 296 15.53 -26.19 -14.18
N ALA A 297 14.61 -25.23 -14.01
CA ALA A 297 13.47 -25.01 -14.90
C ALA A 297 13.89 -24.52 -16.31
N ALA A 298 14.90 -23.65 -16.37
CA ALA A 298 15.45 -23.14 -17.63
C ALA A 298 16.35 -24.15 -18.36
N THR A 299 16.84 -25.17 -17.67
CA THR A 299 17.66 -26.23 -18.26
C THR A 299 16.78 -27.21 -19.04
N SER A 300 16.65 -26.96 -20.35
CA SER A 300 15.76 -27.72 -21.23
C SER A 300 16.07 -29.23 -21.25
N ARG A 301 15.02 -30.04 -21.45
CA ARG A 301 15.05 -31.52 -21.53
C ARG A 301 15.30 -32.28 -20.22
N SER A 302 15.27 -31.64 -19.05
CA SER A 302 15.20 -32.33 -17.74
C SER A 302 13.76 -32.82 -17.44
N MET A 303 13.60 -33.81 -16.56
CA MET A 303 12.27 -34.21 -16.05
C MET A 303 11.62 -33.06 -15.29
N PHE A 304 12.43 -32.33 -14.52
CA PHE A 304 11.99 -31.18 -13.74
C PHE A 304 11.38 -30.07 -14.61
N SER A 305 12.06 -29.67 -15.68
CA SER A 305 11.56 -28.68 -16.63
C SER A 305 10.26 -29.16 -17.30
N ARG A 306 10.13 -30.45 -17.61
CA ARG A 306 8.89 -31.02 -18.16
C ARG A 306 7.73 -30.98 -17.16
N ALA A 307 7.97 -31.32 -15.90
CA ALA A 307 6.95 -31.25 -14.85
C ALA A 307 6.41 -29.83 -14.65
N LEU A 308 7.29 -28.82 -14.69
CA LEU A 308 6.88 -27.41 -14.64
C LEU A 308 6.27 -26.87 -15.94
N SER A 309 6.36 -27.63 -17.04
CA SER A 309 5.83 -27.25 -18.35
C SER A 309 4.44 -27.83 -18.65
N VAL A 310 3.76 -28.42 -17.66
CA VAL A 310 2.39 -28.94 -17.85
C VAL A 310 1.42 -27.80 -18.17
N ALA A 311 0.37 -28.11 -18.94
CA ALA A 311 -0.55 -27.10 -19.47
C ALA A 311 -1.19 -26.21 -18.40
N PRO A 312 -1.65 -26.71 -17.23
CA PRO A 312 -2.25 -25.86 -16.20
C PRO A 312 -1.26 -24.82 -15.64
N LEU A 313 -0.04 -25.24 -15.33
CA LEU A 313 1.00 -24.34 -14.83
C LEU A 313 1.39 -23.31 -15.88
N ARG A 314 1.51 -23.71 -17.15
CA ARG A 314 1.78 -22.74 -18.22
C ARG A 314 0.66 -21.72 -18.38
N TYR A 315 -0.59 -22.17 -18.35
CA TYR A 315 -1.76 -21.30 -18.46
C TYR A 315 -1.75 -20.22 -17.37
N LEU A 316 -1.52 -20.61 -16.12
CA LEU A 316 -1.40 -19.71 -14.97
C LEU A 316 -0.19 -18.78 -15.12
N GLY A 317 0.97 -19.32 -15.48
CA GLY A 317 2.21 -18.57 -15.63
C GLY A 317 2.17 -17.49 -16.72
N GLU A 318 1.50 -17.77 -17.83
CA GLU A 318 1.29 -16.79 -18.91
C GLU A 318 0.41 -15.60 -18.48
N ARG A 319 -0.48 -15.82 -17.50
CA ARG A 319 -1.46 -14.86 -16.98
C ARG A 319 -1.10 -14.28 -15.62
N SER A 320 0.04 -14.68 -15.06
CA SER A 320 0.44 -14.33 -13.69
C SER A 320 0.43 -12.82 -13.45
N TYR A 321 0.80 -12.03 -14.46
CA TYR A 321 0.75 -10.57 -14.39
C TYR A 321 -0.67 -10.02 -14.22
N GLY A 322 -1.61 -10.46 -15.06
CA GLY A 322 -3.02 -10.04 -14.96
C GLY A 322 -3.64 -10.51 -13.65
N LEU A 323 -3.41 -11.77 -13.25
CA LEU A 323 -3.86 -12.30 -11.96
C LEU A 323 -3.31 -11.46 -10.79
N TYR A 324 -2.03 -11.08 -10.83
CA TYR A 324 -1.41 -10.23 -9.82
C TYR A 324 -2.03 -8.83 -9.77
N LEU A 325 -2.34 -8.20 -10.90
CA LEU A 325 -2.95 -6.87 -10.87
C LEU A 325 -4.40 -6.87 -10.37
N TRP A 326 -5.18 -7.88 -10.74
CA TRP A 326 -6.61 -7.90 -10.46
C TRP A 326 -6.96 -8.39 -9.06
N HIS A 327 -6.18 -9.32 -8.50
CA HIS A 327 -6.58 -10.00 -7.25
C HIS A 327 -6.77 -9.02 -6.08
N TRP A 328 -5.84 -8.09 -5.89
CA TRP A 328 -5.83 -7.27 -4.68
C TRP A 328 -6.99 -6.27 -4.62
N PRO A 329 -7.26 -5.43 -5.64
CA PRO A 329 -8.44 -4.57 -5.63
C PRO A 329 -9.73 -5.36 -5.40
N ILE A 330 -9.88 -6.53 -6.04
CA ILE A 330 -11.06 -7.39 -5.88
C ILE A 330 -11.18 -7.88 -4.43
N PHE A 331 -10.08 -8.33 -3.83
CA PHE A 331 -10.08 -8.84 -2.45
C PHE A 331 -10.38 -7.71 -1.47
N MET A 332 -9.86 -6.51 -1.74
CA MET A 332 -10.06 -5.35 -0.88
C MET A 332 -11.48 -4.79 -0.94
N VAL A 333 -12.21 -4.92 -2.06
CA VAL A 333 -13.60 -4.46 -2.17
C VAL A 333 -14.64 -5.50 -1.76
N LEU A 334 -14.24 -6.77 -1.63
CA LEU A 334 -15.13 -7.89 -1.28
C LEU A 334 -14.75 -8.52 0.06
N ARG A 335 -14.45 -7.75 1.13
CA ARG A 335 -14.00 -8.29 2.42
C ARG A 335 -15.07 -9.15 3.12
N PRO A 336 -14.76 -10.38 3.57
CA PRO A 336 -15.76 -11.27 4.17
C PRO A 336 -16.09 -10.80 5.57
N GLY A 337 -17.36 -10.81 5.94
CA GLY A 337 -17.84 -10.30 7.23
C GLY A 337 -17.78 -8.77 7.38
N VAL A 338 -17.33 -8.05 6.34
CA VAL A 338 -17.20 -6.58 6.34
C VAL A 338 -17.96 -5.95 5.18
N ASP A 339 -17.55 -6.22 3.93
CA ASP A 339 -18.24 -5.71 2.74
C ASP A 339 -19.27 -6.72 2.21
N LEU A 340 -19.07 -8.01 2.50
CA LEU A 340 -20.00 -9.10 2.22
C LEU A 340 -20.45 -9.76 3.53
N GLU A 341 -21.75 -10.01 3.67
CA GLU A 341 -22.31 -10.71 4.84
C GLU A 341 -21.90 -12.19 4.92
N VAL A 342 -21.37 -12.75 3.83
CA VAL A 342 -20.95 -14.15 3.73
C VAL A 342 -19.49 -14.29 4.14
N GLU A 343 -19.22 -15.26 5.01
CA GLU A 343 -17.88 -15.62 5.49
C GLU A 343 -17.44 -17.03 5.01
N GLY A 344 -16.18 -17.38 5.26
CA GLY A 344 -15.64 -18.73 5.01
C GLY A 344 -15.21 -18.99 3.57
N TRP A 345 -15.06 -20.26 3.17
CA TRP A 345 -14.51 -20.63 1.86
C TRP A 345 -15.33 -20.19 0.62
N PRO A 346 -16.68 -20.04 0.66
CA PRO A 346 -17.44 -19.65 -0.54
C PRO A 346 -17.08 -18.27 -1.07
N VAL A 347 -16.83 -17.30 -0.18
CA VAL A 347 -16.41 -15.95 -0.57
C VAL A 347 -15.03 -15.96 -1.23
N GLN A 348 -14.13 -16.84 -0.80
CA GLN A 348 -12.79 -16.97 -1.38
C GLN A 348 -12.86 -17.54 -2.79
N VAL A 349 -13.72 -18.54 -3.01
CA VAL A 349 -14.00 -19.07 -4.35
C VAL A 349 -14.58 -17.99 -5.26
N LEU A 350 -15.51 -17.17 -4.76
CA LEU A 350 -16.07 -16.06 -5.52
C LEU A 350 -14.99 -15.02 -5.91
N ARG A 351 -14.18 -14.57 -4.95
CA ARG A 351 -13.09 -13.62 -5.16
C ARG A 351 -12.08 -14.13 -6.18
N LEU A 352 -11.68 -15.40 -6.06
CA LEU A 352 -10.79 -16.05 -7.01
C LEU A 352 -11.46 -16.14 -8.39
N ALA A 353 -12.73 -16.56 -8.48
CA ALA A 353 -13.44 -16.65 -9.76
C ALA A 353 -13.50 -15.29 -10.48
N ILE A 354 -13.81 -14.20 -9.76
CA ILE A 354 -13.83 -12.84 -10.33
C ILE A 354 -12.42 -12.43 -10.76
N THR A 355 -11.39 -12.73 -9.95
CA THR A 355 -9.99 -12.44 -10.28
C THR A 355 -9.56 -13.13 -11.57
N PHE A 356 -9.86 -14.43 -11.69
CA PHE A 356 -9.53 -15.22 -12.88
C PHE A 356 -10.30 -14.74 -14.11
N ALA A 357 -11.59 -14.42 -13.96
CA ALA A 357 -12.39 -13.88 -15.05
C ALA A 357 -11.86 -12.52 -15.53
N ALA A 358 -11.61 -11.58 -14.61
CA ALA A 358 -11.07 -10.26 -14.94
C ALA A 358 -9.69 -10.36 -15.61
N ALA A 359 -8.80 -11.20 -15.07
CA ALA A 359 -7.49 -11.45 -15.65
C ALA A 359 -7.59 -12.10 -17.04
N GLU A 360 -8.48 -13.06 -17.26
CA GLU A 360 -8.67 -13.70 -18.57
C GLU A 360 -9.19 -12.71 -19.62
N LEU A 361 -10.19 -11.90 -19.24
CA LEU A 361 -10.77 -10.87 -20.12
C LEU A 361 -9.71 -9.83 -20.48
N SER A 362 -8.97 -9.33 -19.48
CA SER A 362 -7.87 -8.38 -19.70
C SER A 362 -6.78 -8.97 -20.61
N TYR A 363 -6.39 -10.23 -20.36
CA TYR A 363 -5.38 -10.91 -21.14
C TYR A 363 -5.78 -11.08 -22.62
N ARG A 364 -7.00 -11.58 -22.88
CA ARG A 364 -7.48 -11.88 -24.23
C ARG A 364 -7.78 -10.62 -25.04
N TYR A 365 -8.45 -9.65 -24.44
CA TYR A 365 -9.05 -8.53 -25.17
C TYR A 365 -8.24 -7.23 -25.10
N LEU A 366 -7.35 -7.08 -24.12
CA LEU A 366 -6.51 -5.89 -23.99
C LEU A 366 -5.02 -6.20 -24.20
N GLU A 367 -4.45 -7.09 -23.38
CA GLU A 367 -3.01 -7.32 -23.38
C GLU A 367 -2.51 -7.95 -24.68
N MET A 368 -3.10 -9.07 -25.10
CA MET A 368 -2.62 -9.82 -26.27
C MET A 368 -2.75 -9.05 -27.58
N PRO A 369 -3.85 -8.33 -27.87
CA PRO A 369 -3.96 -7.49 -29.05
C PRO A 369 -2.86 -6.41 -29.11
N ILE A 370 -2.59 -5.74 -27.99
CA ILE A 370 -1.56 -4.70 -27.89
C ILE A 370 -0.16 -5.29 -28.04
N ARG A 371 0.14 -6.41 -27.36
CA ARG A 371 1.41 -7.14 -27.48
C ARG A 371 1.66 -7.65 -28.89
N ARG A 372 0.62 -8.11 -29.60
CA ARG A 372 0.68 -8.52 -31.01
C ARG A 372 0.74 -7.33 -31.99
N GLY A 373 0.83 -6.09 -31.50
CA GLY A 373 1.12 -4.91 -32.31
C GLY A 373 -0.10 -4.31 -33.01
N ILE A 374 -1.32 -4.49 -32.49
CA ILE A 374 -2.52 -3.85 -33.05
C ILE A 374 -2.36 -2.32 -33.10
N LEU A 375 -1.77 -1.72 -32.05
CA LEU A 375 -1.49 -0.28 -32.00
C LEU A 375 -0.50 0.16 -33.07
N GLY A 376 0.54 -0.63 -33.33
CA GLY A 376 1.52 -0.32 -34.38
C GLY A 376 0.94 -0.44 -35.78
N ARG A 377 0.05 -1.40 -36.03
CA ARG A 377 -0.68 -1.55 -37.30
C ARG A 377 -1.72 -0.44 -37.47
N ALA A 378 -2.47 -0.12 -36.41
CA ALA A 378 -3.42 0.98 -36.39
C ALA A 378 -2.73 2.32 -36.65
N TRP A 379 -1.61 2.60 -35.98
CA TRP A 379 -0.81 3.81 -36.20
C TRP A 379 -0.26 3.92 -37.64
N LYS A 380 0.21 2.81 -38.22
CA LYS A 380 0.66 2.79 -39.63
C LYS A 380 -0.48 3.02 -40.60
N ARG A 381 -1.63 2.37 -40.39
CA ARG A 381 -2.87 2.59 -41.16
C ARG A 381 -3.37 4.02 -41.03
N TRP A 382 -3.28 4.58 -39.82
CA TRP A 382 -3.67 5.94 -39.50
C TRP A 382 -2.74 7.00 -40.12
N ARG A 383 -1.42 6.77 -40.12
CA ARG A 383 -0.46 7.62 -40.86
C ARG A 383 -0.62 7.52 -42.37
N ALA A 384 -1.03 6.35 -42.87
CA ALA A 384 -1.31 6.14 -44.29
C ALA A 384 -2.66 6.75 -44.72
N ALA A 385 -3.59 6.97 -43.80
CA ALA A 385 -4.94 7.49 -44.09
C ALA A 385 -5.01 9.01 -44.33
N GLY A 386 -3.89 9.74 -44.27
CA GLY A 386 -3.86 11.18 -44.58
C GLY A 386 -4.82 12.04 -43.74
N ALA A 387 -5.26 13.18 -44.29
CA ALA A 387 -6.11 14.18 -43.61
C ALA A 387 -7.52 13.70 -43.20
N ALA A 388 -7.97 12.55 -43.69
CA ALA A 388 -9.30 11.98 -43.39
C ALA A 388 -9.42 11.37 -41.98
N ALA A 389 -8.32 11.29 -41.21
CA ALA A 389 -8.30 10.68 -39.89
C ALA A 389 -8.62 11.64 -38.73
N THR A 390 -9.21 12.82 -39.00
CA THR A 390 -9.54 13.87 -38.00
C THR A 390 -10.44 13.35 -36.87
N ILE A 391 -11.44 12.52 -37.19
CA ILE A 391 -12.36 11.93 -36.20
C ILE A 391 -11.62 10.93 -35.28
N GLY A 392 -10.67 10.16 -35.82
CA GLY A 392 -9.82 9.28 -35.03
C GLY A 392 -8.81 10.03 -34.15
N ARG A 393 -8.33 11.20 -34.60
CA ARG A 393 -7.49 12.09 -33.80
C ARG A 393 -8.26 12.65 -32.61
N ALA A 394 -9.49 13.09 -32.85
CA ALA A 394 -10.39 13.58 -31.82
C ALA A 394 -10.77 12.46 -30.84
N ALA A 395 -11.10 11.24 -31.29
CA ALA A 395 -11.48 10.15 -30.39
C ALA A 395 -10.33 9.68 -29.48
N ILE A 396 -9.09 9.56 -29.99
CA ILE A 396 -7.94 9.20 -29.16
C ILE A 396 -7.54 10.36 -28.26
N ALA A 397 -7.54 11.60 -28.78
CA ALA A 397 -7.31 12.77 -27.95
C ALA A 397 -8.37 12.87 -26.85
N VAL A 398 -9.65 12.62 -27.14
CA VAL A 398 -10.74 12.60 -26.18
C VAL A 398 -10.59 11.44 -25.20
N VAL A 399 -10.26 10.23 -25.60
CA VAL A 399 -10.05 9.12 -24.64
C VAL A 399 -8.83 9.37 -23.75
N THR A 400 -7.75 9.88 -24.31
CA THR A 400 -6.53 10.20 -23.55
C THR A 400 -6.76 11.41 -22.65
N THR A 401 -7.47 12.43 -23.14
CA THR A 401 -7.83 13.63 -22.39
C THR A 401 -8.87 13.32 -21.34
N CYS A 402 -9.88 12.49 -21.61
CA CYS A 402 -10.82 11.99 -20.60
C CYS A 402 -10.10 11.10 -19.58
N GLY A 403 -9.16 10.24 -19.98
CA GLY A 403 -8.36 9.47 -19.03
C GLY A 403 -7.49 10.36 -18.13
N VAL A 404 -6.90 11.41 -18.70
CA VAL A 404 -6.10 12.42 -17.98
C VAL A 404 -7.00 13.34 -17.13
N LEU A 405 -8.18 13.73 -17.61
CA LEU A 405 -9.15 14.57 -16.90
C LEU A 405 -9.89 13.78 -15.82
N VAL A 406 -10.08 12.47 -15.99
CA VAL A 406 -10.51 11.57 -14.92
C VAL A 406 -9.38 11.47 -13.91
N ALA A 407 -8.14 11.17 -14.30
CA ALA A 407 -7.02 11.14 -13.36
C ALA A 407 -6.80 12.47 -12.61
N LEU A 408 -6.89 13.61 -13.31
CA LEU A 408 -6.77 14.96 -12.73
C LEU A 408 -8.02 15.36 -11.94
N GLY A 409 -9.22 15.01 -12.40
CA GLY A 409 -10.48 15.29 -11.72
C GLY A 409 -10.65 14.47 -10.45
N PHE A 410 -10.14 13.24 -10.43
CA PHE A 410 -10.02 12.44 -9.21
C PHE A 410 -8.92 12.95 -8.27
N GLY A 411 -7.78 13.42 -8.80
CA GLY A 411 -6.72 14.02 -7.99
C GLY A 411 -7.10 15.39 -7.37
N LEU A 412 -7.83 16.23 -8.11
CA LEU A 412 -8.24 17.57 -7.69
C LEU A 412 -9.58 17.57 -6.94
N GLY A 413 -10.54 16.72 -7.33
CA GLY A 413 -11.87 16.66 -6.73
C GLY A 413 -11.91 16.03 -5.34
N PHE A 414 -11.01 15.08 -5.05
CA PHE A 414 -10.91 14.45 -3.72
C PHE A 414 -9.88 15.12 -2.79
N GLY A 415 -8.89 15.82 -3.35
CA GLY A 415 -7.99 16.67 -2.56
C GLY A 415 -8.70 17.92 -2.02
N ALA A 416 -9.54 18.56 -2.84
CA ALA A 416 -10.32 19.73 -2.44
C ALA A 416 -11.51 19.38 -1.53
N SER A 417 -12.10 18.19 -1.66
CA SER A 417 -13.15 17.74 -0.74
C SER A 417 -12.61 17.37 0.65
N GLN A 418 -11.29 17.18 0.81
CA GLN A 418 -10.69 17.02 2.13
C GLN A 418 -10.78 18.30 2.96
N GLU A 419 -10.70 19.47 2.34
CA GLU A 419 -10.94 20.75 3.03
C GLU A 419 -12.44 21.00 3.20
N SER A 420 -13.25 20.81 2.15
CA SER A 420 -14.67 21.20 2.20
C SER A 420 -15.61 20.26 2.95
N THR A 421 -15.32 18.94 3.00
CA THR A 421 -16.16 17.97 3.76
C THR A 421 -15.82 17.99 5.24
N VAL A 422 -14.55 18.29 5.57
CA VAL A 422 -14.12 18.53 6.95
C VAL A 422 -14.67 19.89 7.41
N GLU A 423 -14.59 20.95 6.61
CA GLU A 423 -15.27 22.23 6.91
C GLU A 423 -16.79 22.11 6.96
N GLN A 424 -17.47 21.33 6.10
CA GLN A 424 -18.92 21.15 6.18
C GLN A 424 -19.36 20.27 7.35
N ALA A 425 -18.58 19.26 7.73
CA ALA A 425 -18.82 18.50 8.94
C ALA A 425 -18.52 19.32 10.22
N LEU A 426 -17.57 20.26 10.16
CA LEU A 426 -17.30 21.22 11.23
C LEU A 426 -18.35 22.35 11.30
N ASN A 427 -18.82 22.86 10.16
CA ASN A 427 -19.81 23.95 10.08
C ASN A 427 -21.26 23.46 10.27
N GLY A 428 -21.54 22.18 9.96
CA GLY A 428 -22.84 21.55 10.22
C GLY A 428 -23.08 21.26 11.71
N VAL A 429 -22.02 21.21 12.51
CA VAL A 429 -22.10 21.05 13.97
C VAL A 429 -22.19 22.40 14.70
N THR A 430 -21.79 23.51 14.07
CA THR A 430 -21.95 24.87 14.62
C THR A 430 -23.32 25.50 14.31
N ALA A 431 -24.14 24.91 13.44
CA ALA A 431 -25.43 25.48 13.02
C ALA A 431 -26.66 24.88 13.73
N VAL A 432 -26.48 24.17 14.85
CA VAL A 432 -27.57 23.81 15.76
C VAL A 432 -27.29 24.47 17.11
N GLY A 433 -27.64 25.74 17.21
CA GLY A 433 -27.44 26.50 18.44
C GLY A 433 -27.61 27.97 18.21
N ASP A 434 -28.79 28.40 17.79
CA ASP A 434 -29.32 29.75 18.03
C ASP A 434 -30.82 29.73 17.72
N ASP A 435 -31.60 29.14 18.64
CA ASP A 435 -33.00 29.53 18.83
C ASP A 435 -33.20 29.79 20.34
N PRO A 436 -33.62 31.00 20.76
CA PRO A 436 -33.79 31.33 22.18
C PRO A 436 -34.90 30.48 22.81
N LEU A 437 -34.55 29.72 23.85
CA LEU A 437 -35.50 29.06 24.74
C LEU A 437 -36.41 30.10 25.40
N THR A 438 -37.69 30.10 25.02
CA THR A 438 -38.77 30.64 25.86
C THR A 438 -39.28 29.52 26.78
N PRO A 439 -39.47 29.77 28.09
CA PRO A 439 -39.87 28.71 29.01
C PRO A 439 -41.38 28.47 28.94
N GLY A 440 -41.76 27.27 28.48
CA GLY A 440 -43.13 26.75 28.56
C GLY A 440 -43.30 25.79 29.75
N PRO A 441 -44.42 25.82 30.50
CA PRO A 441 -44.54 25.20 31.81
C PRO A 441 -44.89 23.71 31.76
N SER A 442 -44.57 23.04 32.88
CA SER A 442 -44.87 21.66 33.24
C SER A 442 -46.31 21.23 32.90
N ALA A 443 -46.46 20.07 32.25
CA ALA A 443 -47.74 19.41 32.05
C ALA A 443 -47.92 18.25 33.04
N GLU A 444 -48.92 18.35 33.91
CA GLU A 444 -49.67 17.19 34.41
C GLU A 444 -50.89 16.93 33.49
N PRO A 445 -51.43 15.70 33.44
CA PRO A 445 -52.22 15.23 32.30
C PRO A 445 -53.73 15.25 32.57
N THR A 446 -54.56 15.81 31.68
CA THR A 446 -56.01 15.48 31.64
C THR A 446 -56.68 15.82 30.28
N LEU A 447 -57.26 14.78 29.66
CA LEU A 447 -58.49 14.65 28.82
C LEU A 447 -58.88 15.70 27.72
N ALA A 448 -59.28 15.16 26.57
CA ALA A 448 -59.98 15.78 25.42
C ALA A 448 -61.39 16.36 25.79
N PRO A 449 -62.20 17.00 24.89
CA PRO A 449 -62.11 17.16 23.42
C PRO A 449 -62.59 18.51 22.79
N SER A 450 -62.48 18.59 21.45
CA SER A 450 -63.38 19.25 20.46
C SER A 450 -63.30 20.75 20.08
N ALA A 451 -63.40 20.93 18.75
CA ALA A 451 -64.07 21.99 17.95
C ALA A 451 -63.23 23.10 17.27
N SER A 452 -63.17 22.99 15.92
CA SER A 452 -63.13 24.07 14.91
C SER A 452 -64.24 25.13 15.13
N PRO A 453 -64.27 26.34 14.48
CA PRO A 453 -63.75 26.64 13.13
C PRO A 453 -63.12 28.05 12.86
N THR A 454 -62.56 28.14 11.64
CA THR A 454 -62.28 29.28 10.71
C THR A 454 -63.36 30.40 10.74
N PRO A 455 -63.21 31.64 10.18
CA PRO A 455 -62.40 31.99 8.99
C PRO A 455 -61.82 33.42 8.79
N SER A 456 -61.03 33.57 7.71
CA SER A 456 -61.17 34.56 6.61
C SER A 456 -60.08 35.64 6.39
N ARG A 457 -59.63 35.69 5.11
CA ARG A 457 -59.22 36.85 4.26
C ARG A 457 -57.97 37.67 4.65
N SER A 458 -57.17 38.26 3.74
CA SER A 458 -57.00 38.25 2.28
C SER A 458 -55.76 39.10 1.92
N GLN A 459 -55.18 38.87 0.71
CA GLN A 459 -54.40 39.83 -0.12
C GLN A 459 -53.01 40.25 0.41
N SER A 460 -52.01 40.65 -0.37
CA SER A 460 -51.66 40.67 -1.81
C SER A 460 -50.34 41.47 -1.86
N GLY A 461 -49.40 41.14 -2.77
CA GLY A 461 -48.43 42.14 -3.26
C GLY A 461 -46.94 41.80 -3.10
N SER A 462 -46.32 41.38 -4.20
CA SER A 462 -44.91 41.68 -4.57
C SER A 462 -44.84 43.13 -5.12
N PRO A 463 -43.67 43.80 -5.37
CA PRO A 463 -42.42 43.23 -5.93
C PRO A 463 -41.05 43.87 -5.55
N SER A 464 -39.97 43.17 -5.92
CA SER A 464 -38.68 43.61 -6.54
C SER A 464 -37.85 44.80 -6.00
N ALA A 465 -36.55 44.58 -5.73
CA ALA A 465 -35.42 45.34 -6.32
C ALA A 465 -34.03 44.78 -5.92
N LYS A 466 -33.16 44.64 -6.93
CA LYS A 466 -31.67 44.54 -6.86
C LYS A 466 -31.08 45.97 -6.84
N PRO A 467 -29.81 46.17 -6.41
CA PRO A 467 -28.75 46.32 -7.41
C PRO A 467 -27.37 45.74 -7.02
N SER A 468 -26.55 45.54 -8.05
CA SER A 468 -25.15 45.13 -8.05
C SER A 468 -24.18 46.31 -8.17
N THR A 469 -22.96 46.21 -7.62
CA THR A 469 -21.73 46.82 -8.19
C THR A 469 -20.46 46.03 -7.81
N LYS A 470 -19.58 45.84 -8.80
CA LYS A 470 -18.22 45.23 -8.83
C LYS A 470 -17.13 46.33 -8.55
N PRO A 471 -15.81 46.12 -8.79
CA PRO A 471 -14.81 45.17 -8.25
C PRO A 471 -13.46 45.88 -7.86
N THR A 472 -12.53 45.29 -7.09
CA THR A 472 -11.09 45.63 -7.23
C THR A 472 -10.08 44.65 -6.57
N ALA A 473 -9.10 44.27 -7.40
CA ALA A 473 -7.67 44.03 -7.19
C ALA A 473 -7.12 43.07 -6.10
N ASN A 474 -6.40 42.05 -6.60
CA ASN A 474 -5.32 41.32 -5.91
C ASN A 474 -4.14 42.25 -5.56
N PRO A 475 -3.32 41.85 -4.56
CA PRO A 475 -1.93 41.56 -4.88
C PRO A 475 -1.47 40.18 -4.37
N THR A 476 -0.66 39.56 -5.23
CA THR A 476 0.23 38.43 -5.00
C THR A 476 1.14 38.60 -3.78
N THR A 477 1.21 37.59 -2.90
CA THR A 477 2.44 37.12 -2.26
C THR A 477 2.34 35.62 -2.01
N ASN A 478 3.30 34.85 -2.52
CA ASN A 478 3.60 33.50 -2.04
C ASN A 478 4.08 33.59 -0.58
N PRO A 479 3.88 32.52 0.20
CA PRO A 479 5.07 31.90 0.75
C PRO A 479 5.10 30.39 0.49
N THR A 480 6.17 29.96 -0.15
CA THR A 480 6.78 28.65 0.06
C THR A 480 7.08 28.48 1.55
N GLY A 481 6.37 27.58 2.21
CA GLY A 481 6.63 27.21 3.60
C GLY A 481 5.91 25.91 3.94
N ASN A 482 6.67 24.83 4.06
CA ASN A 482 6.24 23.58 4.68
C ASN A 482 5.84 23.87 6.14
N THR A 483 4.57 24.16 6.40
CA THR A 483 4.03 24.23 7.77
C THR A 483 3.50 22.86 8.14
N PHE A 484 4.26 22.17 8.99
CA PHE A 484 3.76 21.04 9.78
C PHE A 484 2.43 21.44 10.42
N GLY A 485 1.36 20.68 10.16
CA GLY A 485 0.02 20.91 10.70
C GLY A 485 -0.04 20.86 12.23
N LEU A 486 0.39 21.95 12.86
CA LEU A 486 0.20 22.26 14.27
C LEU A 486 -1.07 23.14 14.34
N HIS A 487 -2.23 22.49 14.48
CA HIS A 487 -3.47 23.23 14.73
C HIS A 487 -3.38 23.99 16.06
N VAL A 488 -3.78 25.26 16.02
CA VAL A 488 -4.00 26.14 17.17
C VAL A 488 -5.26 25.69 17.91
N PRO A 489 -5.30 25.71 19.26
CA PRO A 489 -6.46 25.28 20.03
C PRO A 489 -7.73 26.06 19.66
N VAL A 490 -8.84 25.33 19.49
CA VAL A 490 -10.19 25.89 19.38
C VAL A 490 -10.66 26.27 20.78
N VAL A 491 -11.01 27.54 20.98
CA VAL A 491 -11.61 28.03 22.23
C VAL A 491 -13.12 27.81 22.12
N VAL A 492 -13.67 26.91 22.92
CA VAL A 492 -15.12 26.68 23.05
C VAL A 492 -15.56 27.16 24.44
N PRO A 493 -16.71 27.84 24.60
CA PRO A 493 -17.22 28.20 25.92
C PRO A 493 -17.49 26.93 26.74
N ALA A 494 -16.80 26.79 27.85
CA ALA A 494 -16.82 25.59 28.68
C ALA A 494 -18.11 25.47 29.50
N GLY A 495 -18.71 24.27 29.56
CA GLY A 495 -19.68 23.93 30.60
C GLY A 495 -19.04 23.95 32.00
N ALA A 496 -19.83 24.17 33.06
CA ALA A 496 -19.35 24.38 34.43
C ALA A 496 -18.48 23.24 35.02
N ASP A 497 -18.45 22.06 34.39
CA ASP A 497 -17.71 20.86 34.81
C ASP A 497 -16.42 20.58 33.99
N ALA A 498 -16.03 21.47 33.07
CA ALA A 498 -14.85 21.25 32.22
C ALA A 498 -13.53 21.49 32.96
N PHE A 499 -12.48 20.74 32.62
CA PHE A 499 -11.14 20.96 33.16
C PHE A 499 -10.52 22.25 32.60
N ALA A 500 -10.08 23.13 33.49
CA ALA A 500 -9.53 24.45 33.14
C ALA A 500 -8.10 24.42 32.56
N LEU A 501 -7.31 23.39 32.87
CA LEU A 501 -5.95 23.28 32.35
C LEU A 501 -5.95 22.96 30.85
N PRO A 502 -5.11 23.62 30.04
CA PRO A 502 -5.01 23.34 28.62
C PRO A 502 -4.52 21.91 28.42
N ALA A 503 -5.26 21.14 27.62
CA ALA A 503 -4.97 19.75 27.36
C ALA A 503 -4.49 19.50 25.94
N THR A 504 -3.70 18.45 25.78
CA THR A 504 -3.33 17.90 24.47
C THR A 504 -3.55 16.40 24.50
N ALA A 505 -4.55 15.94 23.75
CA ALA A 505 -4.82 14.52 23.55
C ALA A 505 -4.19 14.09 22.23
N ILE A 506 -3.26 13.14 22.28
CA ILE A 506 -2.59 12.60 21.10
C ILE A 506 -2.80 11.09 21.04
N GLY A 507 -3.31 10.62 19.92
CA GLY A 507 -3.59 9.20 19.78
C GLY A 507 -3.86 8.73 18.36
N ASP A 508 -4.41 7.52 18.30
CA ASP A 508 -4.75 6.80 17.08
C ASP A 508 -6.24 6.93 16.69
N SER A 509 -6.75 6.01 15.86
CA SER A 509 -8.12 6.02 15.34
C SER A 509 -9.19 5.88 16.43
N VAL A 510 -8.90 5.24 17.56
CA VAL A 510 -9.87 5.09 18.65
C VAL A 510 -10.07 6.43 19.36
N MET A 511 -8.98 7.16 19.62
CA MET A 511 -9.07 8.53 20.14
C MET A 511 -9.75 9.47 19.12
N LEU A 512 -9.50 9.27 17.83
CA LEU A 512 -10.14 10.04 16.76
C LEU A 512 -11.66 9.89 16.79
N ALA A 513 -12.17 8.67 16.98
CA ALA A 513 -13.60 8.40 17.13
C ALA A 513 -14.20 9.05 18.39
N ALA A 514 -13.38 9.30 19.42
CA ALA A 514 -13.78 9.97 20.65
C ALA A 514 -13.52 11.48 20.67
N ARG A 515 -13.10 12.09 19.54
CA ARG A 515 -12.69 13.51 19.50
C ARG A 515 -13.72 14.46 20.08
N ALA A 516 -14.98 14.39 19.63
CA ALA A 516 -16.04 15.29 20.11
C ALA A 516 -16.24 15.17 21.63
N ALA A 517 -16.38 13.94 22.13
CA ALA A 517 -16.55 13.67 23.55
C ALA A 517 -15.34 14.11 24.39
N LEU A 518 -14.12 14.08 23.84
CA LEU A 518 -12.92 14.60 24.50
C LEU A 518 -12.87 16.13 24.51
N THR A 519 -13.32 16.78 23.44
CA THR A 519 -13.41 18.24 23.37
C THR A 519 -14.28 18.79 24.49
N ASP A 520 -15.41 18.12 24.77
CA ASP A 520 -16.36 18.52 25.81
C ASP A 520 -15.82 18.37 27.25
N LEU A 521 -14.67 17.69 27.45
CA LEU A 521 -14.08 17.52 28.78
C LEU A 521 -13.29 18.72 29.26
N PHE A 522 -12.81 19.58 28.36
CA PHE A 522 -11.80 20.60 28.67
C PHE A 522 -12.26 21.97 28.20
N ALA A 523 -11.91 23.01 28.95
CA ALA A 523 -12.10 24.39 28.50
C ALA A 523 -11.20 24.73 27.29
N THR A 524 -10.05 24.06 27.19
CA THR A 524 -9.14 24.18 26.04
C THR A 524 -8.44 22.85 25.82
N VAL A 525 -8.66 22.22 24.67
CA VAL A 525 -7.96 20.98 24.30
C VAL A 525 -7.62 20.94 22.83
N THR A 526 -6.44 20.41 22.53
CA THR A 526 -6.08 19.99 21.17
C THR A 526 -6.16 18.47 21.07
N VAL A 527 -7.07 17.96 20.23
CA VAL A 527 -7.18 16.51 19.95
C VAL A 527 -6.50 16.18 18.62
N ASP A 528 -5.26 15.71 18.72
CA ASP A 528 -4.42 15.30 17.62
C ASP A 528 -4.45 13.78 17.48
N ALA A 529 -5.42 13.29 16.71
CA ALA A 529 -5.65 11.87 16.49
C ALA A 529 -5.79 11.57 14.99
N GLN A 530 -5.30 10.42 14.55
CA GLN A 530 -5.30 10.02 13.13
C GLN A 530 -5.43 8.52 12.96
N ILE A 531 -6.06 8.13 11.86
CA ILE A 531 -6.23 6.73 11.47
C ILE A 531 -4.86 6.06 11.28
N SER A 532 -4.74 4.81 11.72
CA SER A 532 -3.53 3.96 11.58
C SER A 532 -2.25 4.56 12.17
N ARG A 533 -2.35 5.56 13.06
CA ARG A 533 -1.16 6.18 13.65
C ARG A 533 -0.42 5.20 14.57
N GLN A 534 0.88 5.08 14.34
CA GLN A 534 1.80 4.24 15.10
C GLN A 534 2.27 4.91 16.41
N PRO A 535 2.58 4.12 17.46
CA PRO A 535 3.04 4.65 18.76
C PRO A 535 4.23 5.62 18.66
N ILE A 536 5.26 5.28 17.87
CA ILE A 536 6.44 6.14 17.73
C ILE A 536 6.09 7.53 17.15
N VAL A 537 5.16 7.58 16.19
CA VAL A 537 4.68 8.84 15.60
C VAL A 537 3.94 9.66 16.66
N ILE A 538 3.17 9.02 17.55
CA ILE A 538 2.51 9.70 18.68
C ILE A 538 3.56 10.31 19.62
N TYR A 539 4.61 9.56 19.97
CA TYR A 539 5.67 10.02 20.86
C TYR A 539 6.45 11.19 20.26
N ASP A 540 6.78 11.12 18.97
CA ASP A 540 7.47 12.21 18.28
C ASP A 540 6.63 13.47 18.18
N ARG A 541 5.31 13.35 17.97
CA ARG A 541 4.40 14.50 18.01
C ARG A 541 4.34 15.14 19.39
N ILE A 542 4.36 14.35 20.47
CA ILE A 542 4.43 14.88 21.84
C ILE A 542 5.75 15.63 22.05
N ARG A 543 6.88 15.01 21.70
CA ARG A 543 8.22 15.61 21.80
C ARG A 543 8.31 16.92 21.00
N LEU A 544 7.76 16.94 19.78
CA LEU A 544 7.75 18.10 18.90
C LEU A 544 6.92 19.24 19.49
N ARG A 545 5.71 18.95 19.97
CA ARG A 545 4.84 19.95 20.62
C ARG A 545 5.47 20.50 21.89
N LYS A 546 6.13 19.65 22.68
CA LYS A 546 6.89 20.09 23.86
C LYS A 546 8.02 21.03 23.46
N LYS A 547 8.81 20.67 22.45
CA LYS A 547 9.93 21.47 21.93
C LYS A 547 9.48 22.87 21.48
N TYR A 548 8.30 22.99 20.88
CA TYR A 548 7.75 24.26 20.42
C TYR A 548 6.86 25.00 21.44
N GLY A 549 6.75 24.49 22.67
CA GLY A 549 5.97 25.16 23.72
C GLY A 549 4.45 25.16 23.50
N VAL A 550 3.94 24.25 22.66
CA VAL A 550 2.51 24.13 22.32
C VAL A 550 1.87 22.86 22.90
N LEU A 551 2.57 22.15 23.77
CA LEU A 551 2.05 21.00 24.50
C LEU A 551 1.29 21.49 25.75
N GLY A 552 0.04 21.06 25.90
CA GLY A 552 -0.77 21.37 27.07
C GLY A 552 -0.19 20.82 28.38
N ASP A 553 -0.67 21.36 29.50
CA ASP A 553 -0.30 20.91 30.85
C ASP A 553 -0.91 19.56 31.23
N VAL A 554 -2.01 19.18 30.56
CA VAL A 554 -2.57 17.84 30.61
C VAL A 554 -2.28 17.13 29.29
N VAL A 555 -1.64 15.97 29.32
CA VAL A 555 -1.33 15.17 28.13
C VAL A 555 -2.07 13.84 28.19
N ILE A 556 -2.86 13.51 27.18
CA ILE A 556 -3.55 12.20 27.07
C ILE A 556 -2.90 11.41 25.94
N ILE A 557 -2.48 10.17 26.21
CA ILE A 557 -1.73 9.32 25.28
C ILE A 557 -2.51 8.01 25.07
N HIS A 558 -2.90 7.74 23.82
CA HIS A 558 -3.48 6.46 23.40
C HIS A 558 -2.75 5.97 22.14
N ALA A 559 -1.83 5.02 22.30
CA ALA A 559 -0.79 4.77 21.30
C ALA A 559 -0.59 3.31 20.86
N GLY A 560 -1.34 2.36 21.40
CA GLY A 560 -1.06 0.92 21.21
C GLY A 560 -2.04 0.18 20.29
N THR A 561 -3.03 0.84 19.69
CA THR A 561 -4.02 0.12 18.85
C THR A 561 -3.39 -0.40 17.56
N ASN A 562 -2.52 0.39 16.93
CA ASN A 562 -1.98 0.10 15.59
C ASN A 562 -0.55 -0.46 15.60
N GLY A 563 0.09 -0.61 16.75
CA GLY A 563 1.46 -1.09 16.85
C GLY A 563 1.88 -1.40 18.28
N VAL A 564 3.05 -2.03 18.41
CA VAL A 564 3.65 -2.39 19.69
C VAL A 564 4.19 -1.13 20.38
N ILE A 565 3.97 -1.04 21.69
CA ILE A 565 4.61 -0.03 22.53
C ILE A 565 5.88 -0.61 23.14
N HIS A 566 7.02 0.01 22.87
CA HIS A 566 8.28 -0.33 23.53
C HIS A 566 8.40 0.38 24.88
N GLU A 567 8.91 -0.37 25.87
CA GLU A 567 9.09 0.11 27.23
C GLU A 567 10.06 1.29 27.30
N GLU A 568 11.20 1.19 26.62
CA GLU A 568 12.22 2.24 26.61
C GLU A 568 11.69 3.58 26.07
N ASP A 569 10.92 3.55 24.99
CA ASP A 569 10.35 4.75 24.36
C ASP A 569 9.30 5.42 25.24
N LEU A 570 8.38 4.62 25.80
CA LEU A 570 7.34 5.14 26.67
C LEU A 570 7.95 5.70 27.96
N PHE A 571 8.91 5.01 28.57
CA PHE A 571 9.57 5.48 29.79
C PHE A 571 10.41 6.74 29.54
N ALA A 572 11.13 6.81 28.42
CA ALA A 572 11.86 8.02 28.04
C ALA A 572 10.92 9.20 27.82
N LEU A 573 9.78 8.98 27.16
CA LEU A 573 8.75 10.00 26.97
C LEU A 573 8.17 10.48 28.31
N LEU A 574 7.77 9.56 29.19
CA LEU A 574 7.18 9.93 30.49
C LEU A 574 8.17 10.68 31.39
N ASN A 575 9.44 10.29 31.38
CA ASN A 575 10.50 11.06 32.05
C ASN A 575 10.60 12.48 31.49
N ALA A 576 10.49 12.63 30.16
CA ALA A 576 10.45 13.93 29.51
C ALA A 576 9.13 14.69 29.74
N LEU A 577 8.11 14.14 30.39
CA LEU A 577 6.85 14.82 30.69
C LEU A 577 6.63 15.06 32.19
N LYS A 578 7.65 14.87 33.04
CA LYS A 578 7.56 15.11 34.50
C LYS A 578 7.20 16.56 34.88
N ASP A 579 7.45 17.50 33.98
CA ASP A 579 7.13 18.92 34.12
C ASP A 579 5.67 19.27 33.78
N ARG A 580 4.89 18.30 33.27
CA ARG A 580 3.46 18.49 32.98
C ARG A 580 2.64 18.27 34.25
N SER A 581 1.51 18.96 34.37
CA SER A 581 0.59 18.79 35.51
C SER A 581 0.00 17.38 35.57
N ARG A 582 -0.36 16.82 34.42
CA ARG A 582 -0.91 15.45 34.36
C ARG A 582 -0.64 14.74 33.04
N VAL A 583 -0.36 13.45 33.09
CA VAL A 583 -0.23 12.58 31.92
C VAL A 583 -1.16 11.38 32.09
N VAL A 584 -2.09 11.18 31.17
CA VAL A 584 -3.02 10.05 31.17
C VAL A 584 -2.59 9.03 30.13
N LEU A 585 -2.31 7.81 30.57
CA LEU A 585 -2.06 6.66 29.69
C LEU A 585 -3.34 5.86 29.52
N VAL A 586 -3.71 5.60 28.26
CA VAL A 586 -4.90 4.83 27.91
C VAL A 586 -4.50 3.45 27.40
N THR A 587 -5.01 2.37 28.02
CA THR A 587 -4.82 1.00 27.51
C THR A 587 -5.59 0.76 26.22
N CYS A 588 -5.22 -0.26 25.45
CA CYS A 588 -5.75 -0.50 24.11
C CYS A 588 -6.64 -1.73 24.07
N ARG A 589 -7.64 -1.70 23.19
CA ARG A 589 -8.51 -2.84 22.90
C ARG A 589 -8.60 -3.05 21.41
N ALA A 590 -8.06 -4.17 20.93
CA ALA A 590 -8.23 -4.63 19.57
C ALA A 590 -7.98 -6.16 19.49
N PRO A 591 -8.58 -6.88 18.54
CA PRO A 591 -8.24 -8.27 18.24
C PRO A 591 -6.92 -8.32 17.45
N ARG A 592 -5.81 -7.99 18.13
CA ARG A 592 -4.46 -7.95 17.56
C ARG A 592 -3.46 -8.60 18.52
N GLY A 593 -2.48 -9.33 17.98
CA GLY A 593 -1.54 -10.13 18.77
C GLY A 593 -0.65 -9.32 19.71
N TRP A 594 -0.35 -8.06 19.36
CA TRP A 594 0.50 -7.17 20.16
C TRP A 594 -0.20 -6.45 21.30
N ILE A 595 -1.54 -6.44 21.35
CA ILE A 595 -2.29 -5.63 22.34
C ILE A 595 -1.97 -6.04 23.77
N ALA A 596 -1.80 -7.35 24.01
CA ALA A 596 -1.43 -7.84 25.33
C ALA A 596 -0.08 -7.26 25.80
N GLU A 597 0.90 -7.20 24.90
CA GLU A 597 2.24 -6.69 25.19
C GLU A 597 2.24 -5.16 25.35
N SER A 598 1.59 -4.42 24.44
CA SER A 598 1.43 -2.97 24.58
C SER A 598 0.74 -2.59 25.90
N ASN A 599 -0.31 -3.33 26.30
CA ASN A 599 -0.97 -3.11 27.57
C ASN A 599 -0.10 -3.48 28.76
N ARG A 600 0.70 -4.55 28.68
CA ARG A 600 1.70 -4.88 29.72
C ARG A 600 2.64 -3.71 29.97
N VAL A 601 3.16 -3.10 28.91
CA VAL A 601 4.06 -1.95 28.99
C VAL A 601 3.36 -0.70 29.53
N ILE A 602 2.14 -0.39 29.08
CA ILE A 602 1.34 0.73 29.61
C ILE A 602 1.10 0.57 31.12
N LEU A 603 0.71 -0.64 31.56
CA LEU A 603 0.44 -0.93 32.96
C LEU A 603 1.72 -0.84 33.81
N ALA A 604 2.85 -1.35 33.30
CA ALA A 604 4.15 -1.23 33.94
C ALA A 604 4.58 0.23 34.10
N ALA A 605 4.43 1.04 33.04
CA ALA A 605 4.72 2.46 33.06
C ALA A 605 3.81 3.22 34.05
N ALA A 606 2.50 2.98 34.01
CA ALA A 606 1.56 3.61 34.94
C ALA A 606 1.91 3.28 36.41
N LYS A 607 2.35 2.05 36.69
CA LYS A 607 2.81 1.64 38.03
C LYS A 607 4.13 2.32 38.41
N ALA A 608 5.11 2.34 37.52
CA ALA A 608 6.42 2.93 37.77
C ALA A 608 6.36 4.45 38.03
N PHE A 609 5.42 5.15 37.39
CA PHE A 609 5.23 6.59 37.52
C PHE A 609 4.02 6.98 38.41
N ALA A 610 3.42 6.03 39.13
CA ALA A 610 2.19 6.24 39.92
C ALA A 610 2.35 7.32 41.01
N GLY A 611 3.54 7.46 41.59
CA GLY A 611 3.85 8.49 42.59
C GLY A 611 4.03 9.91 42.02
N GLY A 612 3.95 10.09 40.70
CA GLY A 612 4.12 11.37 40.01
C GLY A 612 2.84 11.88 39.37
N ASN A 613 2.98 12.47 38.17
CA ASN A 613 1.91 13.08 37.39
C ASN A 613 1.19 12.11 36.43
N VAL A 614 1.56 10.82 36.41
CA VAL A 614 1.00 9.83 35.49
C VAL A 614 -0.24 9.16 36.09
N ARG A 615 -1.30 8.99 35.29
CA ARG A 615 -2.54 8.29 35.65
C ARG A 615 -2.95 7.30 34.57
N LEU A 616 -3.55 6.19 35.00
CA LEU A 616 -4.03 5.13 34.12
C LEU A 616 -5.53 5.29 33.86
N ALA A 617 -5.90 5.32 32.58
CA ALA A 617 -7.26 5.12 32.09
C ALA A 617 -7.34 3.74 31.41
N ASP A 618 -7.82 2.73 32.14
CA ASP A 618 -7.79 1.34 31.69
C ASP A 618 -8.98 1.00 30.77
N TRP A 619 -8.90 1.43 29.52
CA TRP A 619 -9.93 1.22 28.50
C TRP A 619 -10.20 -0.26 28.24
N THR A 620 -9.18 -1.11 28.26
CA THR A 620 -9.31 -2.55 28.05
C THR A 620 -10.27 -3.16 29.06
N THR A 621 -10.07 -2.89 30.35
CA THR A 621 -10.93 -3.39 31.43
C THR A 621 -12.26 -2.64 31.47
N TYR A 622 -12.25 -1.32 31.27
CA TYR A 622 -13.44 -0.48 31.33
C TYR A 622 -14.48 -0.90 30.29
N SER A 623 -14.03 -1.11 29.05
CA SER A 623 -14.90 -1.54 27.95
C SER A 623 -15.32 -3.01 28.01
N ALA A 624 -14.56 -3.88 28.70
CA ALA A 624 -14.90 -5.29 28.84
C ALA A 624 -16.16 -5.55 29.68
N LYS A 625 -16.59 -4.58 30.48
CA LYS A 625 -17.80 -4.66 31.32
C LYS A 625 -19.11 -4.47 30.54
N HIS A 626 -19.02 -4.16 29.25
CA HIS A 626 -20.17 -3.85 28.39
C HIS A 626 -20.21 -4.78 27.17
N GLY A 627 -21.41 -4.96 26.60
CA GLY A 627 -21.59 -5.74 25.39
C GLY A 627 -20.80 -5.14 24.23
N ILE A 628 -20.02 -5.95 23.52
CA ILE A 628 -19.15 -5.46 22.43
C ILE A 628 -19.96 -4.71 21.34
N ARG A 629 -21.21 -5.10 21.11
CA ARG A 629 -22.09 -4.47 20.12
C ARG A 629 -22.69 -3.14 20.57
N ASP A 630 -22.71 -2.87 21.88
CA ASP A 630 -23.31 -1.65 22.44
C ASP A 630 -22.39 -0.45 22.21
N TRP A 631 -21.08 -0.67 22.37
CA TRP A 631 -20.08 0.39 22.34
C TRP A 631 -19.17 0.37 21.11
N PHE A 632 -19.09 -0.75 20.38
CA PHE A 632 -18.17 -0.88 19.24
C PHE A 632 -18.90 -1.12 17.91
N TYR A 633 -18.26 -0.72 16.83
CA TYR A 633 -18.59 -1.17 15.48
C TYR A 633 -18.17 -2.64 15.28
N ASN A 634 -18.51 -3.20 14.11
CA ASN A 634 -18.30 -4.62 13.83
C ASN A 634 -16.82 -5.06 13.86
N ASP A 635 -15.89 -4.12 13.71
CA ASP A 635 -14.45 -4.40 13.81
C ASP A 635 -13.98 -4.68 15.25
N GLY A 636 -14.81 -4.41 16.27
CA GLY A 636 -14.47 -4.60 17.67
C GLY A 636 -13.38 -3.66 18.20
N ILE A 637 -13.04 -2.61 17.45
CA ILE A 637 -11.97 -1.64 17.76
C ILE A 637 -12.56 -0.23 17.90
N HIS A 638 -13.31 0.23 16.90
CA HIS A 638 -13.81 1.61 16.87
C HIS A 638 -15.10 1.75 17.65
N THR A 639 -15.22 2.86 18.38
CA THR A 639 -16.36 3.13 19.24
C THR A 639 -17.51 3.80 18.49
N ARG A 640 -18.73 3.34 18.78
CA ARG A 640 -19.98 4.09 18.51
C ARG A 640 -20.06 5.33 19.42
N PRO A 641 -20.97 6.28 19.17
CA PRO A 641 -21.11 7.47 20.03
C PRO A 641 -21.23 7.18 21.53
N ALA A 642 -21.96 6.13 21.93
CA ALA A 642 -22.06 5.70 23.33
C ALA A 642 -20.71 5.22 23.90
N GLY A 643 -19.94 4.47 23.10
CA GLY A 643 -18.58 4.05 23.48
C GLY A 643 -17.60 5.23 23.55
N SER A 644 -17.71 6.21 22.66
CA SER A 644 -16.90 7.44 22.68
C SER A 644 -17.19 8.28 23.93
N ALA A 645 -18.45 8.40 24.34
CA ALA A 645 -18.83 9.06 25.59
C ALA A 645 -18.27 8.31 26.81
N ALA A 646 -18.35 6.98 26.81
CA ALA A 646 -17.80 6.13 27.86
C ALA A 646 -16.26 6.22 27.95
N TYR A 647 -15.58 6.28 26.80
CA TYR A 647 -14.14 6.50 26.70
C TYR A 647 -13.72 7.84 27.33
N ALA A 648 -14.46 8.92 27.02
CA ALA A 648 -14.25 10.23 27.62
C ALA A 648 -14.54 10.24 29.14
N ALA A 649 -15.59 9.55 29.58
CA ALA A 649 -15.93 9.43 31.00
C ALA A 649 -14.82 8.72 31.81
N MET A 650 -14.23 7.66 31.27
CA MET A 650 -13.09 6.97 31.87
C MET A 650 -11.87 7.89 31.99
N ILE A 651 -11.58 8.70 30.97
CA ILE A 651 -10.48 9.67 31.02
C ILE A 651 -10.76 10.73 32.09
N ARG A 652 -12.00 11.23 32.19
CA ARG A 652 -12.40 12.16 33.26
C ARG A 652 -12.15 11.58 34.64
N GLU A 653 -12.46 10.30 34.86
CA GLU A 653 -12.20 9.62 36.13
C GLU A 653 -10.69 9.53 36.43
N ALA A 654 -9.88 9.18 35.43
CA ALA A 654 -8.42 9.12 35.56
C ALA A 654 -7.78 10.49 35.83
N LEU A 655 -8.38 11.58 35.37
CA LEU A 655 -7.91 12.95 35.63
C LEU A 655 -8.23 13.43 37.05
N ARG A 656 -9.26 12.86 37.71
CA ARG A 656 -9.67 13.22 39.07
C ARG A 656 -8.88 12.47 40.15
N ARG A 657 -8.45 11.24 39.88
CA ARG A 657 -7.47 10.48 40.69
C ARG A 657 -6.09 11.04 40.48
#